data_AF-A0A4Y8UPM9-F1
#
_entry.id   AF-A0A4Y8UPM9-F1
#
_cell.length_a   1.000
_cell.length_b   1.000
_cell.length_c   1.000
_cell.angle_alpha   90.00
_cell.angle_beta   90.00
_cell.angle_gamma   90.00
#
_symmetry.space_group_name_H-M   'P 1'
#
loop_
_entity.id
_entity.type
_entity.pdbx_description
1 polymer ?
#
loop_
_entity_poly.entity_id
_entity_poly.type
_entity_poly.pdbx_seq_one_letter_code
_entity_poly.pdbx_strand_id
1 'polypeptide(L)'
;MTIYQQLHHAILGHQESLILPLATSDNDVYMAIRQIMRDNPDIFWFSHIWNYNEDARTLRLHYTINKERTKKVKRQIENVILNEFHILDVQRLTQEEQVMYVYKWLALYCNYNIYSAFNQTIYSVFVYRNSVCTGYAKAAQYLFKLLGIESQLVFGKLKNSERLSRHCWLLVKLEGKWYHLDPTLAVPKNKEILVSTGVNPIVGSDGVNYNYFCVDSETVKDSKESQKGSTEYIEDEKDLPVCSSHIDYFGLQHLRIPLNEERKLGHVLTGIGTTADVYTWNQKCATQKVVKAFRKQIPQEVINHEFYVMQELANLPHVLSVDRMTEDGRGIIMEQATPLSDLLSCHYYQLSFSKFCQLILDLIDGVQECLDHGIQYRDIHLNNIYRDGKGIYKLGDFGSCVCQNQRNDVAIGVGSKWYMAPETYKKQEFGEASAIYEIAMVAYFMLNNLLPPLWQKYGKESLTLRVGGKNVPLPVRLQSSVNDAEQKLGKVILQALSYDTSVRFSQSLQCFREEIENIKTTSQDTILFKGDTIELPNELENIEDSVFCNHEFADTLIGKLDKEWATVENALSIDGNGDADASGNNFSLIQTVDFASTCIPNPDILVSNGEVEDLLTSIEREETSDMCNFIPQVEFCGNDFAVTAGGVNCKSNIWKPQETYIPQPQKPKPKRNSSKNSFWSRLFCGRKNEAHEDNVYSSVFAPAEIKRGSHFVVQVYLHLIEETEKVMSLAIESDKNSERRDYIPLLTKLKRNDKVDIELNIYGENILYNERKQLVWQGSFTKCSFDYLVPNSLEVEELSCEVNLFINGNIAGDMRFLTAIVDTQPTMLNPQVIARTFNKIFISYAHQDIEQVKHIALAYKAQGADYFFDKDKLSAGDIYEEEIFRYIDNADLFILCWSANAARSEYVWKETEHALMRAYPQLSRQEATLKIYPISIKPRAAYPQNMIDIYNFEEI
;
A
#
# COMPACT_ATOMS: atom_id res chain seq x y z
N MET A 1 -22.33 6.96 30.23
CA MET A 1 -22.04 6.98 28.79
C MET A 1 -23.34 6.61 28.07
N THR A 2 -23.87 7.47 27.21
CA THR A 2 -25.14 7.19 26.48
C THR A 2 -24.94 6.03 25.49
N ILE A 3 -26.04 5.42 25.01
CA ILE A 3 -25.96 4.38 23.98
C ILE A 3 -25.22 4.88 22.72
N TYR A 4 -25.54 6.09 22.25
CA TYR A 4 -24.81 6.78 21.18
C TYR A 4 -23.29 6.82 21.46
N GLN A 5 -22.86 7.22 22.67
CA GLN A 5 -21.44 7.28 23.02
C GLN A 5 -20.79 5.88 23.03
N GLN A 6 -21.47 4.87 23.56
CA GLN A 6 -20.96 3.49 23.60
C GLN A 6 -20.79 2.92 22.19
N LEU A 7 -21.82 3.01 21.35
CA LEU A 7 -21.78 2.51 19.97
C LEU A 7 -20.81 3.31 19.10
N HIS A 8 -20.72 4.63 19.27
CA HIS A 8 -19.73 5.45 18.56
C HIS A 8 -18.30 5.04 18.91
N HIS A 9 -18.02 4.79 20.20
CA HIS A 9 -16.70 4.30 20.63
C HIS A 9 -16.39 2.90 20.08
N ALA A 10 -17.37 1.99 20.08
CA ALA A 10 -17.23 0.65 19.50
C ALA A 10 -16.93 0.68 17.99
N ILE A 11 -17.69 1.48 17.23
CA ILE A 11 -17.53 1.65 15.78
C ILE A 11 -16.19 2.32 15.43
N LEU A 12 -15.75 3.32 16.21
CA LEU A 12 -14.40 3.90 16.09
C LEU A 12 -13.28 2.92 16.47
N GLY A 13 -13.59 1.94 17.32
CA GLY A 13 -12.64 0.96 17.83
C GLY A 13 -12.47 -0.30 16.97
N HIS A 14 -13.34 -0.55 15.99
CA HIS A 14 -13.56 -1.87 15.36
C HIS A 14 -13.88 -2.95 16.39
N GLN A 15 -14.89 -2.71 17.25
CA GLN A 15 -15.41 -3.73 18.18
C GLN A 15 -16.56 -4.49 17.51
N GLU A 16 -16.37 -5.79 17.27
CA GLU A 16 -17.35 -6.67 16.60
C GLU A 16 -18.53 -7.06 17.49
N SER A 17 -18.35 -7.02 18.82
CA SER A 17 -19.44 -7.20 19.77
C SER A 17 -19.35 -6.28 20.98
N LEU A 18 -20.52 -5.93 21.54
CA LEU A 18 -20.65 -5.10 22.74
C LEU A 18 -21.87 -5.53 23.56
N ILE A 19 -21.72 -5.57 24.89
CA ILE A 19 -22.82 -5.87 25.84
C ILE A 19 -23.50 -4.56 26.24
N LEU A 20 -24.81 -4.46 25.99
CA LEU A 20 -25.61 -3.26 26.21
C LEU A 20 -26.33 -3.26 27.59
N PRO A 21 -26.74 -2.07 28.08
CA PRO A 21 -27.52 -1.96 29.32
C PRO A 21 -28.88 -2.66 29.27
N LEU A 22 -29.35 -3.14 30.42
CA LEU A 22 -30.64 -3.85 30.63
C LEU A 22 -31.92 -3.09 30.19
N ALA A 23 -31.82 -1.82 29.82
CA ALA A 23 -32.94 -0.97 29.41
C ALA A 23 -32.84 -0.50 27.95
N THR A 24 -31.95 -1.09 27.16
CA THR A 24 -31.75 -0.76 25.74
C THR A 24 -32.58 -1.67 24.85
N SER A 25 -33.44 -1.06 24.03
CA SER A 25 -34.22 -1.74 22.98
C SER A 25 -33.51 -1.70 21.62
N ASP A 26 -33.92 -2.59 20.71
CA ASP A 26 -33.55 -2.56 19.29
C ASP A 26 -33.74 -1.18 18.64
N ASN A 27 -34.83 -0.47 18.96
CA ASN A 27 -35.07 0.88 18.44
C ASN A 27 -34.06 1.92 18.98
N ASP A 28 -33.58 1.78 20.21
CA ASP A 28 -32.53 2.67 20.74
C ASP A 28 -31.21 2.45 19.99
N VAL A 29 -30.87 1.20 19.68
CA VAL A 29 -29.70 0.83 18.86
C VAL A 29 -29.84 1.40 17.45
N TYR A 30 -31.00 1.21 16.82
CA TYR A 30 -31.31 1.75 15.50
C TYR A 30 -31.20 3.28 15.45
N MET A 31 -31.83 3.99 16.40
CA MET A 31 -31.75 5.45 16.48
C MET A 31 -30.31 5.95 16.72
N ALA A 32 -29.57 5.30 17.62
CA ALA A 32 -28.18 5.63 17.89
C ALA A 32 -27.29 5.46 16.65
N ILE A 33 -27.42 4.33 15.94
CA ILE A 33 -26.65 4.06 14.71
C ILE A 33 -27.08 5.00 13.57
N ARG A 34 -28.39 5.28 13.40
CA ARG A 34 -28.92 6.27 12.45
C ARG A 34 -28.27 7.65 12.67
N GLN A 35 -28.09 8.05 13.93
CA GLN A 35 -27.49 9.34 14.27
C GLN A 35 -25.97 9.34 14.13
N ILE A 36 -25.25 8.31 14.61
CA ILE A 36 -23.78 8.20 14.47
C ILE A 36 -23.37 8.34 13.00
N MET A 37 -24.08 7.69 12.09
CA MET A 37 -23.78 7.68 10.66
C MET A 37 -24.31 8.93 9.92
N ARG A 38 -25.04 9.82 10.60
CA ARG A 38 -25.40 11.18 10.15
C ARG A 38 -24.41 12.25 10.64
N ASP A 39 -23.80 12.05 11.80
CA ASP A 39 -22.85 13.00 12.42
C ASP A 39 -21.39 12.77 11.97
N ASN A 40 -21.06 11.53 11.58
CA ASN A 40 -19.69 11.12 11.28
C ASN A 40 -19.59 10.56 9.85
N PRO A 41 -19.61 11.44 8.81
CA PRO A 41 -19.48 11.03 7.41
C PRO A 41 -18.16 10.31 7.12
N ASP A 42 -17.15 10.55 7.95
CA ASP A 42 -15.84 9.90 7.91
C ASP A 42 -15.84 8.43 8.37
N ILE A 43 -16.94 7.91 8.95
CA ILE A 43 -17.11 6.47 9.18
C ILE A 43 -17.55 5.80 7.87
N PHE A 44 -16.57 5.36 7.08
CA PHE A 44 -16.78 4.64 5.82
C PHE A 44 -16.60 3.12 5.92
N TRP A 45 -16.19 2.61 7.09
CA TRP A 45 -15.76 1.22 7.29
C TRP A 45 -16.80 0.29 7.96
N PHE A 46 -17.87 0.87 8.51
CA PHE A 46 -18.96 0.14 9.14
C PHE A 46 -20.09 -0.13 8.12
N SER A 47 -20.52 -1.38 8.02
CA SER A 47 -21.46 -1.84 6.97
C SER A 47 -22.88 -1.28 7.10
N HIS A 48 -23.23 -0.75 8.27
CA HIS A 48 -24.60 -0.54 8.76
C HIS A 48 -25.38 -1.83 9.14
N ILE A 49 -24.84 -3.05 8.93
CA ILE A 49 -25.39 -4.26 9.56
C ILE A 49 -24.99 -4.32 11.02
N TRP A 50 -25.98 -4.66 11.84
CA TRP A 50 -25.82 -5.05 13.23
C TRP A 50 -26.89 -6.08 13.59
N ASN A 51 -26.63 -6.88 14.61
CA ASN A 51 -27.57 -7.87 15.15
C ASN A 51 -27.63 -7.72 16.66
N TYR A 52 -28.75 -7.21 17.18
CA TYR A 52 -28.98 -7.12 18.63
C TYR A 52 -29.76 -8.36 19.10
N ASN A 53 -29.22 -9.05 20.10
CA ASN A 53 -29.93 -10.06 20.85
C ASN A 53 -30.31 -9.45 22.21
N GLU A 54 -31.59 -9.11 22.40
CA GLU A 54 -32.06 -8.42 23.61
C GLU A 54 -31.89 -9.30 24.87
N ASP A 55 -32.15 -10.62 24.79
CA ASP A 55 -32.03 -11.56 25.91
C ASP A 55 -30.58 -11.69 26.41
N ALA A 56 -29.63 -11.85 25.48
CA ALA A 56 -28.20 -11.88 25.79
C ALA A 56 -27.66 -10.47 26.13
N ARG A 57 -28.35 -9.42 25.67
CA ARG A 57 -27.93 -8.01 25.58
C ARG A 57 -26.67 -7.81 24.72
N THR A 58 -26.41 -8.72 23.79
CA THR A 58 -25.23 -8.69 22.93
C THR A 58 -25.60 -8.07 21.59
N LEU A 59 -24.97 -6.94 21.28
CA LEU A 59 -24.95 -6.38 19.93
C LEU A 59 -23.73 -6.92 19.18
N ARG A 60 -23.93 -7.45 17.97
CA ARG A 60 -22.87 -7.62 16.98
C ARG A 60 -22.89 -6.49 15.96
N LEU A 61 -21.70 -6.04 15.56
CA LEU A 61 -21.46 -4.95 14.60
C LEU A 61 -20.59 -5.50 13.46
N HIS A 62 -21.05 -5.37 12.21
CA HIS A 62 -20.30 -5.89 11.05
C HIS A 62 -19.58 -4.74 10.33
N TYR A 63 -18.32 -4.95 9.99
CA TYR A 63 -17.48 -3.99 9.27
C TYR A 63 -17.13 -4.58 7.90
N THR A 64 -17.21 -3.77 6.84
CA THR A 64 -16.63 -4.16 5.54
C THR A 64 -15.11 -3.99 5.64
N ILE A 65 -14.69 -2.76 5.96
CA ILE A 65 -13.28 -2.38 5.97
C ILE A 65 -12.72 -2.55 7.39
N ASN A 66 -11.90 -3.57 7.56
CA ASN A 66 -11.02 -3.81 8.72
C ASN A 66 -10.04 -2.64 9.05
N LYS A 67 -9.27 -2.85 10.12
CA LYS A 67 -8.60 -1.77 10.85
C LYS A 67 -7.38 -1.17 10.14
N GLU A 68 -6.58 -1.94 9.39
CA GLU A 68 -5.43 -1.35 8.67
C GLU A 68 -5.84 -0.74 7.33
N ARG A 69 -6.81 -1.33 6.61
CA ARG A 69 -7.32 -0.75 5.35
C ARG A 69 -8.06 0.55 5.65
N THR A 70 -8.74 0.64 6.80
CA THR A 70 -9.23 1.93 7.32
C THR A 70 -8.12 2.98 7.48
N LYS A 71 -6.93 2.62 8.00
CA LYS A 71 -5.78 3.55 8.09
C LYS A 71 -5.25 3.92 6.69
N LYS A 72 -5.11 2.96 5.77
CA LYS A 72 -4.62 3.18 4.40
C LYS A 72 -5.56 4.10 3.62
N VAL A 73 -6.86 3.83 3.67
CA VAL A 73 -7.90 4.64 3.02
C VAL A 73 -8.00 6.03 3.63
N LYS A 74 -7.87 6.20 4.95
CA LYS A 74 -7.78 7.54 5.57
C LYS A 74 -6.61 8.34 5.02
N ARG A 75 -5.41 7.75 4.92
CA ARG A 75 -4.23 8.41 4.31
C ARG A 75 -4.46 8.76 2.83
N GLN A 76 -5.17 7.92 2.07
CA GLN A 76 -5.55 8.25 0.68
C GLN A 76 -6.50 9.45 0.63
N ILE A 77 -7.55 9.47 1.47
CA ILE A 77 -8.50 10.59 1.58
C ILE A 77 -7.80 11.89 2.02
N GLU A 78 -6.92 11.82 3.03
CA GLU A 78 -6.10 12.94 3.50
C GLU A 78 -5.20 13.49 2.37
N ASN A 79 -4.60 12.60 1.56
CA ASN A 79 -3.81 12.98 0.39
C ASN A 79 -4.65 13.71 -0.67
N VAL A 80 -5.86 13.21 -0.99
CA VAL A 80 -6.80 13.88 -1.91
C VAL A 80 -7.11 15.30 -1.43
N ILE A 81 -7.41 15.45 -0.13
CA ILE A 81 -7.85 16.72 0.46
C ILE A 81 -6.74 17.77 0.52
N LEU A 82 -5.49 17.34 0.72
CA LEU A 82 -4.31 18.21 0.69
C LEU A 82 -3.88 18.57 -0.73
N ASN A 83 -3.82 17.57 -1.64
CA ASN A 83 -3.09 17.68 -2.90
C ASN A 83 -3.97 17.84 -4.16
N GLU A 84 -5.26 17.51 -4.12
CA GLU A 84 -6.20 17.66 -5.25
C GLU A 84 -7.43 18.53 -4.93
N PHE A 85 -7.80 18.67 -3.65
CA PHE A 85 -8.80 19.65 -3.19
C PHE A 85 -8.16 21.00 -2.79
N HIS A 86 -6.90 21.00 -2.35
CA HIS A 86 -6.15 22.17 -1.86
C HIS A 86 -6.82 22.89 -0.68
N ILE A 87 -7.20 22.14 0.37
CA ILE A 87 -7.93 22.64 1.56
C ILE A 87 -7.36 23.93 2.17
N LEU A 88 -6.03 24.11 2.17
CA LEU A 88 -5.34 25.27 2.77
C LEU A 88 -5.49 26.57 1.98
N ASP A 89 -5.82 26.50 0.69
CA ASP A 89 -6.14 27.66 -0.15
C ASP A 89 -7.64 27.96 -0.10
N VAL A 90 -8.49 26.91 -0.09
CA VAL A 90 -9.94 27.03 0.11
C VAL A 90 -10.28 27.70 1.44
N GLN A 91 -9.53 27.41 2.51
CA GLN A 91 -9.65 28.07 3.82
C GLN A 91 -9.41 29.60 3.80
N ARG A 92 -8.92 30.19 2.69
CA ARG A 92 -8.70 31.64 2.54
C ARG A 92 -9.86 32.37 1.83
N LEU A 93 -10.79 31.64 1.23
CA LEU A 93 -11.97 32.15 0.52
C LEU A 93 -13.08 32.56 1.51
N THR A 94 -14.10 33.31 1.07
CA THR A 94 -15.29 33.60 1.90
C THR A 94 -16.13 32.34 2.17
N GLN A 95 -17.09 32.38 3.10
CA GLN A 95 -17.94 31.20 3.38
C GLN A 95 -18.76 30.76 2.16
N GLU A 96 -19.26 31.70 1.36
CA GLU A 96 -20.02 31.46 0.13
C GLU A 96 -19.12 30.90 -0.98
N GLU A 97 -17.91 31.44 -1.13
CA GLU A 97 -16.89 30.92 -2.05
C GLU A 97 -16.41 29.51 -1.63
N GLN A 98 -16.27 29.23 -0.34
CA GLN A 98 -15.94 27.91 0.20
C GLN A 98 -17.04 26.89 -0.13
N VAL A 99 -18.32 27.24 0.06
CA VAL A 99 -19.44 26.37 -0.33
C VAL A 99 -19.52 26.20 -1.84
N MET A 100 -19.29 27.26 -2.62
CA MET A 100 -19.21 27.18 -4.08
C MET A 100 -18.06 26.25 -4.52
N TYR A 101 -16.90 26.34 -3.88
CA TYR A 101 -15.75 25.49 -4.19
C TYR A 101 -16.07 24.01 -3.93
N VAL A 102 -16.62 23.67 -2.75
CA VAL A 102 -17.02 22.28 -2.43
C VAL A 102 -18.10 21.77 -3.40
N TYR A 103 -19.11 22.58 -3.70
CA TYR A 103 -20.20 22.25 -4.61
C TYR A 103 -19.68 21.91 -6.01
N LYS A 104 -18.86 22.80 -6.59
CA LYS A 104 -18.30 22.63 -7.94
C LYS A 104 -17.22 21.56 -8.01
N TRP A 105 -16.33 21.46 -7.01
CA TRP A 105 -15.28 20.45 -6.99
C TRP A 105 -15.91 19.05 -7.02
N LEU A 106 -16.89 18.77 -6.15
CA LEU A 106 -17.60 17.48 -6.16
C LEU A 106 -18.34 17.22 -7.47
N ALA A 107 -19.02 18.23 -8.03
CA ALA A 107 -19.77 18.12 -9.28
C ALA A 107 -18.90 17.82 -10.52
N LEU A 108 -17.61 18.15 -10.48
CA LEU A 108 -16.66 18.01 -11.59
C LEU A 108 -15.63 16.88 -11.39
N TYR A 109 -15.27 16.58 -10.14
CA TYR A 109 -14.28 15.57 -9.74
C TYR A 109 -14.86 14.16 -9.64
N CYS A 110 -16.08 14.03 -9.12
CA CYS A 110 -16.75 12.75 -8.91
C CYS A 110 -17.84 12.50 -9.98
N ASN A 111 -17.95 11.25 -10.43
CA ASN A 111 -18.98 10.76 -11.32
C ASN A 111 -20.14 10.11 -10.53
N TYR A 112 -21.38 10.26 -11.01
CA TYR A 112 -22.53 9.59 -10.43
C TYR A 112 -22.63 8.16 -10.97
N ASN A 113 -22.57 7.15 -10.10
CA ASN A 113 -22.57 5.74 -10.50
C ASN A 113 -23.20 4.84 -9.42
N ILE A 114 -24.38 4.29 -9.72
CA ILE A 114 -25.11 3.37 -8.84
C ILE A 114 -24.51 1.95 -8.80
N TYR A 115 -23.63 1.62 -9.75
CA TYR A 115 -22.99 0.31 -9.88
C TYR A 115 -21.55 0.28 -9.35
N SER A 116 -21.07 1.36 -8.73
CA SER A 116 -19.76 1.41 -8.09
C SER A 116 -19.79 0.80 -6.68
N ALA A 117 -18.67 0.19 -6.26
CA ALA A 117 -18.48 -0.29 -4.89
C ALA A 117 -18.42 0.87 -3.88
N PHE A 118 -18.74 0.59 -2.62
CA PHE A 118 -18.69 1.53 -1.48
C PHE A 118 -19.49 2.84 -1.66
N ASN A 119 -20.37 2.95 -2.67
CA ASN A 119 -20.85 4.20 -3.28
C ASN A 119 -21.62 5.19 -2.37
N GLN A 120 -21.95 4.81 -1.12
CA GLN A 120 -22.61 5.64 -0.11
C GLN A 120 -21.64 6.15 0.98
N THR A 121 -20.34 6.20 0.68
CA THR A 121 -19.26 6.57 1.62
C THR A 121 -18.45 7.76 1.08
N ILE A 122 -17.54 8.29 1.89
CA ILE A 122 -16.54 9.26 1.39
C ILE A 122 -15.39 8.59 0.61
N TYR A 123 -15.15 7.29 0.83
CA TYR A 123 -14.10 6.51 0.15
C TYR A 123 -14.36 6.42 -1.37
N SER A 124 -15.61 6.16 -1.74
CA SER A 124 -16.05 6.09 -3.14
C SER A 124 -15.97 7.45 -3.87
N VAL A 125 -16.19 8.56 -3.17
CA VAL A 125 -16.01 9.92 -3.72
C VAL A 125 -14.54 10.29 -3.90
N PHE A 126 -13.74 10.21 -2.83
CA PHE A 126 -12.37 10.75 -2.85
C PHE A 126 -11.39 9.86 -3.62
N VAL A 127 -11.52 8.52 -3.51
CA VAL A 127 -10.59 7.55 -4.11
C VAL A 127 -11.12 6.98 -5.43
N TYR A 128 -12.29 6.35 -5.43
CA TYR A 128 -12.86 5.76 -6.67
C TYR A 128 -13.42 6.80 -7.65
N ARG A 129 -13.64 8.05 -7.22
CA ARG A 129 -14.28 9.14 -8.00
C ARG A 129 -15.65 8.75 -8.57
N ASN A 130 -16.36 7.80 -7.96
CA ASN A 130 -17.65 7.26 -8.42
C ASN A 130 -18.56 7.01 -7.21
N SER A 131 -19.74 7.64 -7.15
CA SER A 131 -20.60 7.56 -5.96
C SER A 131 -22.09 7.79 -6.26
N VAL A 132 -22.96 7.59 -5.27
CA VAL A 132 -24.37 8.03 -5.27
C VAL A 132 -24.60 9.17 -4.27
N CYS A 133 -25.82 9.72 -4.22
CA CYS A 133 -26.17 10.92 -3.46
C CYS A 133 -25.68 10.92 -1.99
N THR A 134 -25.84 9.82 -1.26
CA THR A 134 -25.34 9.64 0.11
C THR A 134 -23.82 9.87 0.21
N GLY A 135 -23.03 9.42 -0.77
CA GLY A 135 -21.58 9.63 -0.82
C GLY A 135 -21.22 11.09 -1.07
N TYR A 136 -21.83 11.73 -2.08
CA TYR A 136 -21.64 13.16 -2.38
C TYR A 136 -21.98 14.03 -1.15
N ALA A 137 -23.12 13.76 -0.50
CA ALA A 137 -23.56 14.52 0.66
C ALA A 137 -22.62 14.32 1.87
N LYS A 138 -22.20 13.07 2.17
CA LYS A 138 -21.19 12.80 3.21
C LYS A 138 -19.85 13.47 2.91
N ALA A 139 -19.38 13.46 1.66
CA ALA A 139 -18.11 14.06 1.28
C ALA A 139 -18.12 15.59 1.43
N ALA A 140 -19.20 16.25 1.02
CA ALA A 140 -19.39 17.68 1.27
C ALA A 140 -19.48 17.98 2.78
N GLN A 141 -20.23 17.20 3.57
CA GLN A 141 -20.32 17.36 5.03
C GLN A 141 -18.93 17.25 5.68
N TYR A 142 -18.11 16.29 5.22
CA TYR A 142 -16.74 16.12 5.72
C TYR A 142 -15.83 17.29 5.36
N LEU A 143 -15.91 17.82 4.13
CA LEU A 143 -15.17 19.03 3.74
C LEU A 143 -15.63 20.26 4.54
N PHE A 144 -16.93 20.42 4.78
CA PHE A 144 -17.45 21.50 5.63
C PHE A 144 -17.02 21.37 7.09
N LYS A 145 -16.96 20.16 7.64
CA LYS A 145 -16.39 19.83 8.96
C LYS A 145 -14.90 20.23 9.07
N LEU A 146 -14.14 20.14 7.98
CA LEU A 146 -12.74 20.59 7.90
C LEU A 146 -12.57 22.10 7.64
N LEU A 147 -13.56 22.75 7.03
CA LEU A 147 -13.63 24.21 6.82
C LEU A 147 -14.21 24.97 8.02
N GLY A 148 -14.81 24.26 9.00
CA GLY A 148 -15.48 24.86 10.15
C GLY A 148 -16.91 25.35 9.87
N ILE A 149 -17.52 24.90 8.77
CA ILE A 149 -18.89 25.23 8.38
C ILE A 149 -19.86 24.18 8.98
N GLU A 150 -20.84 24.62 9.77
CA GLU A 150 -21.89 23.74 10.29
C GLU A 150 -22.74 23.19 9.13
N SER A 151 -22.92 21.87 9.09
CA SER A 151 -23.72 21.19 8.06
C SER A 151 -24.37 19.90 8.58
N GLN A 152 -25.51 19.52 8.01
CA GLN A 152 -26.32 18.36 8.41
C GLN A 152 -26.79 17.57 7.19
N LEU A 153 -26.75 16.24 7.26
CA LEU A 153 -27.30 15.36 6.22
C LEU A 153 -28.81 15.30 6.29
N VAL A 154 -29.46 15.50 5.15
CA VAL A 154 -30.91 15.48 4.99
C VAL A 154 -31.32 14.41 3.98
N PHE A 155 -32.50 13.82 4.19
CA PHE A 155 -33.01 12.69 3.42
C PHE A 155 -34.45 12.94 2.98
N GLY A 156 -34.87 12.32 1.88
CA GLY A 156 -36.22 12.40 1.34
C GLY A 156 -36.40 11.51 0.11
N LYS A 157 -37.41 11.77 -0.71
CA LYS A 157 -37.65 11.04 -1.98
C LYS A 157 -37.78 12.03 -3.15
N LEU A 158 -37.26 11.67 -4.32
CA LEU A 158 -37.43 12.47 -5.55
C LEU A 158 -38.81 12.21 -6.19
N LYS A 159 -39.42 13.23 -6.79
CA LYS A 159 -40.65 13.07 -7.60
C LYS A 159 -40.39 12.13 -8.77
N ASN A 160 -41.40 11.34 -9.15
CA ASN A 160 -41.36 10.40 -10.28
C ASN A 160 -40.26 9.32 -10.24
N SER A 161 -39.43 9.28 -9.20
CA SER A 161 -38.44 8.23 -9.00
C SER A 161 -39.11 6.93 -8.57
N GLU A 162 -38.44 5.80 -8.83
CA GLU A 162 -38.86 4.49 -8.31
C GLU A 162 -39.14 4.56 -6.80
N ARG A 163 -40.07 3.72 -6.34
CA ARG A 163 -40.66 3.81 -4.99
C ARG A 163 -39.65 3.63 -3.84
N LEU A 164 -38.46 3.11 -4.13
CA LEU A 164 -37.35 2.90 -3.19
C LEU A 164 -36.20 3.93 -3.32
N SER A 165 -36.27 4.86 -4.28
CA SER A 165 -35.19 5.83 -4.54
C SER A 165 -35.18 6.97 -3.51
N ARG A 166 -34.64 6.64 -2.33
CA ARG A 166 -34.33 7.58 -1.25
C ARG A 166 -33.14 8.46 -1.68
N HIS A 167 -33.28 9.76 -1.51
CA HIS A 167 -32.28 10.76 -1.90
C HIS A 167 -31.68 11.44 -0.67
N CYS A 168 -30.41 11.83 -0.75
CA CYS A 168 -29.67 12.47 0.32
C CYS A 168 -28.95 13.73 -0.18
N TRP A 169 -29.02 14.81 0.61
CA TRP A 169 -28.40 16.11 0.34
C TRP A 169 -28.01 16.78 1.67
N LEU A 170 -27.64 18.07 1.65
CA LEU A 170 -27.20 18.81 2.83
C LEU A 170 -28.06 20.03 3.19
N LEU A 171 -28.04 20.33 4.48
CA LEU A 171 -28.19 21.68 5.00
C LEU A 171 -26.79 22.24 5.33
N VAL A 172 -26.55 23.50 4.99
CA VAL A 172 -25.32 24.24 5.33
C VAL A 172 -25.66 25.57 5.99
N LYS A 173 -24.81 26.02 6.92
CA LYS A 173 -25.03 27.24 7.70
C LYS A 173 -24.00 28.30 7.34
N LEU A 174 -24.47 29.45 6.87
CA LEU A 174 -23.63 30.58 6.43
C LEU A 174 -24.15 31.85 7.09
N GLU A 175 -23.24 32.63 7.71
CA GLU A 175 -23.58 33.83 8.51
C GLU A 175 -24.72 33.62 9.55
N GLY A 176 -24.91 32.39 10.03
CA GLY A 176 -25.97 32.02 10.99
C GLY A 176 -27.33 31.66 10.36
N LYS A 177 -27.50 31.81 9.05
CA LYS A 177 -28.66 31.32 8.29
C LYS A 177 -28.43 29.90 7.78
N TRP A 178 -29.49 29.13 7.60
CA TRP A 178 -29.44 27.79 7.00
C TRP A 178 -29.92 27.81 5.55
N TYR A 179 -29.31 26.96 4.72
CA TYR A 179 -29.58 26.80 3.29
C TYR A 179 -29.54 25.32 2.88
N HIS A 180 -30.39 24.93 1.92
CA HIS A 180 -30.30 23.63 1.24
C HIS A 180 -29.19 23.62 0.19
N LEU A 181 -28.41 22.55 0.15
CA LEU A 181 -27.33 22.33 -0.82
C LEU A 181 -27.36 20.89 -1.34
N ASP A 182 -27.36 20.72 -2.67
CA ASP A 182 -27.33 19.40 -3.31
C ASP A 182 -26.20 19.28 -4.36
N PRO A 183 -24.99 18.87 -3.94
CA PRO A 183 -23.86 18.67 -4.85
C PRO A 183 -24.05 17.45 -5.77
N THR A 184 -25.07 16.61 -5.55
CA THR A 184 -25.36 15.45 -6.42
C THR A 184 -26.05 15.90 -7.69
N LEU A 185 -27.05 16.78 -7.57
CA LEU A 185 -27.81 17.30 -8.71
C LEU A 185 -27.03 18.40 -9.46
N ALA A 186 -25.97 18.94 -8.85
CA ALA A 186 -24.99 19.83 -9.49
C ALA A 186 -24.24 19.18 -10.66
N VAL A 187 -24.01 17.86 -10.61
CA VAL A 187 -23.25 17.09 -11.61
C VAL A 187 -23.87 17.27 -13.00
N PRO A 188 -23.12 17.72 -14.03
CA PRO A 188 -23.69 18.01 -15.36
C PRO A 188 -24.41 16.83 -16.02
N LYS A 189 -23.90 15.60 -15.83
CA LYS A 189 -24.53 14.36 -16.32
C LYS A 189 -25.90 14.09 -15.67
N ASN A 190 -26.15 14.58 -14.45
CA ASN A 190 -27.38 14.32 -13.69
C ASN A 190 -28.56 15.23 -14.06
N LYS A 191 -28.43 16.09 -15.07
CA LYS A 191 -29.51 16.98 -15.58
C LYS A 191 -30.83 16.24 -15.84
N GLU A 192 -30.77 14.98 -16.27
CA GLU A 192 -31.95 14.17 -16.61
C GLU A 192 -32.71 13.69 -15.37
N ILE A 193 -32.03 13.57 -14.22
CA ILE A 193 -32.66 13.32 -12.92
C ILE A 193 -33.51 14.54 -12.52
N LEU A 194 -32.97 15.77 -12.67
CA LEU A 194 -33.74 17.00 -12.45
C LEU A 194 -34.99 17.07 -13.35
N VAL A 195 -34.81 16.88 -14.67
CA VAL A 195 -35.92 16.89 -15.65
C VAL A 195 -36.99 15.85 -15.30
N SER A 196 -36.62 14.63 -14.89
CA SER A 196 -37.58 13.60 -14.50
C SER A 196 -38.45 13.99 -13.29
N THR A 197 -37.94 14.81 -12.37
CA THR A 197 -38.73 15.34 -11.24
C THR A 197 -39.70 16.46 -11.64
N GLY A 198 -39.65 16.94 -12.88
CA GLY A 198 -40.40 18.09 -13.38
C GLY A 198 -39.70 19.44 -13.19
N VAL A 199 -38.43 19.45 -12.79
CA VAL A 199 -37.65 20.68 -12.54
C VAL A 199 -36.75 21.00 -13.74
N ASN A 200 -36.86 22.22 -14.26
CA ASN A 200 -36.01 22.71 -15.35
C ASN A 200 -34.56 22.97 -14.84
N PRO A 201 -33.52 22.38 -15.46
CA PRO A 201 -32.14 22.62 -15.05
C PRO A 201 -31.70 24.08 -15.25
N ILE A 202 -31.06 24.66 -14.23
CA ILE A 202 -30.40 25.97 -14.25
C ILE A 202 -28.92 25.71 -14.48
N VAL A 203 -28.49 25.69 -15.74
CA VAL A 203 -27.11 25.37 -16.12
C VAL A 203 -26.28 26.66 -16.20
N GLY A 204 -25.18 26.73 -15.47
CA GLY A 204 -24.26 27.87 -15.50
C GLY A 204 -23.32 27.87 -16.71
N SER A 205 -22.54 28.95 -16.87
CA SER A 205 -21.59 29.12 -17.99
C SER A 205 -20.43 28.10 -18.00
N ASP A 206 -20.25 27.35 -16.92
CA ASP A 206 -19.29 26.26 -16.77
C ASP A 206 -19.91 24.85 -16.92
N GLY A 207 -21.21 24.77 -17.21
CA GLY A 207 -21.96 23.52 -17.38
C GLY A 207 -22.45 22.86 -16.09
N VAL A 208 -22.17 23.43 -14.90
CA VAL A 208 -22.68 22.93 -13.61
C VAL A 208 -24.16 23.31 -13.45
N ASN A 209 -24.97 22.44 -12.85
CA ASN A 209 -26.36 22.77 -12.50
C ASN A 209 -26.38 23.53 -11.16
N TYR A 210 -27.09 24.64 -11.09
CA TYR A 210 -27.17 25.50 -9.89
C TYR A 210 -28.55 25.52 -9.21
N ASN A 211 -29.49 24.66 -9.64
CA ASN A 211 -30.85 24.53 -9.07
C ASN A 211 -30.89 24.45 -7.54
N TYR A 212 -29.86 23.85 -6.94
CA TYR A 212 -29.79 23.55 -5.51
C TYR A 212 -28.45 23.99 -4.92
N PHE A 213 -27.97 25.16 -5.36
CA PHE A 213 -26.91 25.91 -4.70
C PHE A 213 -27.51 26.87 -3.66
N CYS A 214 -27.32 26.56 -2.38
CA CYS A 214 -27.74 27.40 -1.23
C CYS A 214 -29.15 28.01 -1.37
N VAL A 215 -30.19 27.17 -1.40
CA VAL A 215 -31.60 27.58 -1.59
C VAL A 215 -32.47 27.44 -0.34
N ASP A 216 -33.69 27.98 -0.38
CA ASP A 216 -34.67 27.85 0.70
C ASP A 216 -35.39 26.48 0.75
N SER A 217 -36.19 26.27 1.80
CA SER A 217 -36.89 25.00 2.05
C SER A 217 -38.15 24.79 1.19
N GLU A 218 -38.55 25.74 0.35
CA GLU A 218 -39.66 25.56 -0.60
C GLU A 218 -39.12 25.14 -1.97
N THR A 219 -38.07 25.82 -2.46
CA THR A 219 -37.37 25.52 -3.71
C THR A 219 -36.91 24.06 -3.78
N VAL A 220 -36.45 23.49 -2.66
CA VAL A 220 -36.03 22.08 -2.60
C VAL A 220 -37.19 21.10 -2.86
N LYS A 221 -38.42 21.45 -2.42
CA LYS A 221 -39.62 20.60 -2.53
C LYS A 221 -40.13 20.48 -3.96
N ASP A 222 -39.75 21.37 -4.86
CA ASP A 222 -40.06 21.26 -6.29
C ASP A 222 -39.58 19.94 -6.90
N SER A 223 -38.51 19.33 -6.38
CA SER A 223 -38.05 18.00 -6.83
C SER A 223 -38.42 16.84 -5.89
N LYS A 224 -39.07 17.07 -4.74
CA LYS A 224 -39.34 16.00 -3.74
C LYS A 224 -40.80 15.55 -3.70
N GLU A 225 -41.02 14.28 -3.37
CA GLU A 225 -42.35 13.69 -3.14
C GLU A 225 -42.62 13.63 -1.63
N SER A 226 -43.85 13.91 -1.19
CA SER A 226 -44.22 13.76 0.22
C SER A 226 -44.27 12.29 0.64
N GLN A 227 -43.96 11.98 1.90
CA GLN A 227 -44.01 10.60 2.35
C GLN A 227 -45.45 10.05 2.36
N LYS A 228 -45.62 8.75 2.09
CA LYS A 228 -46.94 8.13 1.94
C LYS A 228 -47.74 8.20 3.25
N GLY A 229 -48.66 9.16 3.34
CA GLY A 229 -49.48 9.41 4.54
C GLY A 229 -48.98 10.54 5.43
N SER A 230 -47.90 11.23 5.06
CA SER A 230 -47.46 12.49 5.68
C SER A 230 -47.57 13.66 4.69
N THR A 231 -47.64 14.87 5.23
CA THR A 231 -47.47 16.13 4.48
C THR A 231 -46.01 16.55 4.35
N GLU A 232 -45.09 15.81 4.98
CA GLU A 232 -43.64 16.08 4.98
C GLU A 232 -43.00 15.60 3.68
N TYR A 233 -42.15 16.45 3.11
CA TYR A 233 -41.38 16.19 1.89
C TYR A 233 -39.93 15.78 2.21
N ILE A 234 -39.55 15.93 3.48
CA ILE A 234 -38.22 15.71 4.02
C ILE A 234 -38.35 14.77 5.23
N GLU A 235 -37.40 13.84 5.40
CA GLU A 235 -37.33 13.06 6.64
C GLU A 235 -37.03 13.96 7.84
N ASP A 236 -37.77 13.75 8.94
CA ASP A 236 -37.59 14.48 10.18
C ASP A 236 -37.77 16.02 10.01
N GLU A 237 -38.60 16.47 9.04
CA GLU A 237 -38.72 17.89 8.61
C GLU A 237 -38.97 18.89 9.76
N LYS A 238 -39.66 18.47 10.83
CA LYS A 238 -39.95 19.32 12.01
C LYS A 238 -38.75 19.54 12.93
N ASP A 239 -37.75 18.66 12.88
CA ASP A 239 -36.57 18.69 13.73
C ASP A 239 -35.37 19.37 13.04
N LEU A 240 -35.50 19.69 11.75
CA LEU A 240 -34.50 20.36 10.92
C LEU A 240 -34.67 21.90 10.94
N PRO A 241 -33.58 22.68 10.78
CA PRO A 241 -33.66 24.13 10.72
C PRO A 241 -34.27 24.60 9.39
N VAL A 242 -35.24 25.52 9.48
CA VAL A 242 -35.93 26.11 8.32
C VAL A 242 -34.98 27.02 7.54
N CYS A 243 -34.91 26.82 6.22
CA CYS A 243 -34.18 27.68 5.30
C CYS A 243 -35.14 28.69 4.67
N SER A 244 -34.83 29.99 4.81
CA SER A 244 -35.69 31.12 4.41
C SER A 244 -34.91 32.20 3.65
N SER A 245 -33.88 31.78 2.91
CA SER A 245 -33.02 32.64 2.10
C SER A 245 -32.36 31.83 0.99
N HIS A 246 -31.92 32.51 -0.06
CA HIS A 246 -31.08 31.97 -1.14
C HIS A 246 -29.73 32.71 -1.17
N ILE A 247 -28.75 32.14 -1.87
CA ILE A 247 -27.55 32.84 -2.34
C ILE A 247 -27.57 32.83 -3.87
N ASP A 248 -27.33 33.99 -4.50
CA ASP A 248 -27.20 34.06 -5.95
C ASP A 248 -25.89 33.41 -6.40
N TYR A 249 -25.99 32.34 -7.19
CA TYR A 249 -24.85 31.65 -7.77
C TYR A 249 -24.17 32.47 -8.87
N PHE A 250 -24.84 33.46 -9.47
CA PHE A 250 -24.39 34.08 -10.73
C PHE A 250 -23.03 34.76 -10.60
N GLY A 251 -22.78 35.50 -9.51
CA GLY A 251 -21.47 36.09 -9.23
C GLY A 251 -20.39 35.07 -8.87
N LEU A 252 -20.79 33.98 -8.21
CA LEU A 252 -19.90 32.93 -7.69
C LEU A 252 -19.52 31.88 -8.76
N GLN A 253 -20.31 31.73 -9.84
CA GLN A 253 -20.06 30.72 -10.90
C GLN A 253 -18.68 30.87 -11.54
N HIS A 254 -18.09 32.07 -11.51
CA HIS A 254 -16.78 32.36 -12.09
C HIS A 254 -15.59 31.86 -11.26
N LEU A 255 -15.84 31.38 -10.02
CA LEU A 255 -14.83 30.73 -9.19
C LEU A 255 -14.25 29.50 -9.92
N ARG A 256 -12.93 29.53 -10.16
CA ARG A 256 -12.22 28.44 -10.86
C ARG A 256 -11.85 27.35 -9.88
N ILE A 257 -12.13 26.10 -10.26
CA ILE A 257 -11.65 24.91 -9.54
C ILE A 257 -10.37 24.43 -10.25
N PRO A 258 -9.21 24.40 -9.56
CA PRO A 258 -7.95 23.89 -10.11
C PRO A 258 -7.95 22.35 -10.12
N LEU A 259 -8.75 21.75 -11.00
CA LEU A 259 -8.56 20.34 -11.36
C LEU A 259 -7.30 20.21 -12.21
N ASN A 260 -6.55 19.12 -12.04
CA ASN A 260 -5.34 18.86 -12.83
C ASN A 260 -5.64 18.94 -14.34
N GLU A 261 -5.08 19.98 -14.99
CA GLU A 261 -5.14 20.15 -16.45
C GLU A 261 -4.05 19.32 -17.14
N GLU A 262 -3.00 18.96 -16.41
CA GLU A 262 -1.95 18.05 -16.83
C GLU A 262 -2.41 16.58 -16.71
N ARG A 263 -2.32 15.85 -17.83
CA ARG A 263 -2.63 14.43 -17.95
C ARG A 263 -1.67 13.57 -17.13
N LYS A 264 -2.02 13.28 -15.88
CA LYS A 264 -1.16 12.59 -14.91
C LYS A 264 -1.87 11.43 -14.21
N LEU A 265 -1.07 10.49 -13.69
CA LEU A 265 -1.53 9.50 -12.73
C LEU A 265 -2.07 10.21 -11.48
N GLY A 266 -3.30 9.88 -11.08
CA GLY A 266 -3.88 10.32 -9.81
C GLY A 266 -3.57 9.31 -8.69
N HIS A 267 -4.58 8.95 -7.90
CA HIS A 267 -4.40 8.02 -6.78
C HIS A 267 -4.43 6.55 -7.23
N VAL A 268 -3.65 5.71 -6.54
CA VAL A 268 -3.72 4.24 -6.66
C VAL A 268 -5.10 3.76 -6.19
N LEU A 269 -5.80 3.03 -7.05
CA LEU A 269 -7.01 2.27 -6.72
C LEU A 269 -6.64 0.90 -6.15
N THR A 270 -5.80 0.14 -6.88
CA THR A 270 -5.23 -1.14 -6.43
C THR A 270 -3.75 -1.23 -6.82
N GLY A 271 -2.99 -1.93 -6.00
CA GLY A 271 -1.59 -2.29 -6.25
C GLY A 271 -1.31 -3.71 -5.74
N ILE A 272 -2.28 -4.60 -5.99
CA ILE A 272 -2.28 -6.00 -5.50
C ILE A 272 -1.83 -6.97 -6.59
N GLY A 273 -2.02 -6.63 -7.88
CA GLY A 273 -1.55 -7.46 -9.00
C GLY A 273 -0.03 -7.63 -9.02
N THR A 274 0.45 -8.63 -9.77
CA THR A 274 1.89 -8.94 -9.91
C THR A 274 2.59 -8.01 -10.91
N THR A 275 1.94 -7.71 -12.03
CA THR A 275 2.51 -6.96 -13.16
C THR A 275 2.41 -5.44 -13.04
N ALA A 276 1.32 -4.92 -12.47
CA ALA A 276 0.97 -3.51 -12.53
C ALA A 276 0.19 -3.02 -11.31
N ASP A 277 0.27 -1.70 -11.09
CA ASP A 277 -0.57 -0.95 -10.16
C ASP A 277 -1.58 -0.11 -10.97
N VAL A 278 -2.83 0.01 -10.50
CA VAL A 278 -3.91 0.70 -11.22
C VAL A 278 -4.22 2.05 -10.57
N TYR A 279 -4.14 3.12 -11.35
CA TYR A 279 -4.33 4.51 -10.91
C TYR A 279 -5.59 5.13 -11.53
N THR A 280 -6.26 6.05 -10.83
CA THR A 280 -7.22 6.97 -11.48
C THR A 280 -6.50 7.84 -12.51
N TRP A 281 -7.06 8.03 -13.70
CA TRP A 281 -6.52 8.99 -14.67
C TRP A 281 -6.99 10.40 -14.34
N ASN A 282 -6.08 11.34 -14.09
CA ASN A 282 -6.46 12.69 -13.72
C ASN A 282 -6.64 13.55 -14.98
N GLN A 283 -7.89 13.93 -15.26
CA GLN A 283 -8.26 14.74 -16.41
C GLN A 283 -9.49 15.61 -16.09
N LYS A 284 -9.47 16.85 -16.57
CA LYS A 284 -10.56 17.82 -16.43
C LYS A 284 -11.87 17.28 -17.02
N CYS A 285 -12.94 17.37 -16.22
CA CYS A 285 -14.24 16.68 -16.38
C CYS A 285 -14.15 15.15 -16.25
N ALA A 286 -15.07 14.57 -15.46
CA ALA A 286 -15.14 13.16 -15.10
C ALA A 286 -15.24 12.19 -16.29
N THR A 287 -14.07 11.90 -16.87
CA THR A 287 -13.81 10.86 -17.86
C THR A 287 -13.46 9.59 -17.11
N GLN A 288 -14.24 8.52 -17.34
CA GLN A 288 -14.16 7.27 -16.60
C GLN A 288 -12.95 6.48 -17.10
N LYS A 289 -11.74 6.84 -16.64
CA LYS A 289 -10.49 6.23 -17.08
C LYS A 289 -9.55 5.91 -15.92
N VAL A 290 -8.87 4.78 -16.06
CA VAL A 290 -7.77 4.34 -15.19
C VAL A 290 -6.54 4.06 -16.03
N VAL A 291 -5.38 4.00 -15.38
CA VAL A 291 -4.13 3.55 -15.99
C VAL A 291 -3.64 2.33 -15.25
N LYS A 292 -3.53 1.20 -15.95
CA LYS A 292 -2.75 0.03 -15.51
C LYS A 292 -1.29 0.36 -15.80
N ALA A 293 -0.53 0.77 -14.79
CA ALA A 293 0.86 1.19 -14.91
C ALA A 293 1.79 0.04 -14.46
N PHE A 294 2.61 -0.45 -15.39
CA PHE A 294 3.38 -1.67 -15.22
C PHE A 294 4.68 -1.42 -14.46
N ARG A 295 5.03 -2.35 -13.58
CA ARG A 295 6.25 -2.27 -12.77
C ARG A 295 7.48 -2.38 -13.68
N LYS A 296 8.61 -1.80 -13.24
CA LYS A 296 9.80 -1.60 -14.09
C LYS A 296 10.37 -2.90 -14.67
N GLN A 297 10.25 -4.01 -13.96
CA GLN A 297 10.76 -5.31 -14.38
C GLN A 297 9.93 -6.00 -15.48
N ILE A 298 8.70 -5.56 -15.76
CA ILE A 298 7.86 -6.22 -16.77
C ILE A 298 8.39 -5.92 -18.19
N PRO A 299 8.69 -6.94 -19.02
CA PRO A 299 9.16 -6.74 -20.39
C PRO A 299 8.16 -5.92 -21.23
N GLN A 300 8.66 -5.14 -22.18
CA GLN A 300 7.80 -4.26 -22.98
C GLN A 300 6.89 -5.06 -23.91
N GLU A 301 7.33 -6.25 -24.30
CA GLU A 301 6.63 -7.24 -25.11
C GLU A 301 5.33 -7.69 -24.44
N VAL A 302 5.34 -7.90 -23.12
CA VAL A 302 4.16 -8.31 -22.33
C VAL A 302 3.13 -7.17 -22.28
N ILE A 303 3.57 -5.92 -22.12
CA ILE A 303 2.69 -4.74 -22.12
C ILE A 303 2.09 -4.53 -23.52
N ASN A 304 2.92 -4.66 -24.56
CA ASN A 304 2.49 -4.53 -25.95
C ASN A 304 1.49 -5.63 -26.33
N HIS A 305 1.67 -6.86 -25.83
CA HIS A 305 0.75 -7.98 -26.02
C HIS A 305 -0.62 -7.71 -25.39
N GLU A 306 -0.67 -7.34 -24.11
CA GLU A 306 -1.93 -7.00 -23.45
C GLU A 306 -2.64 -5.82 -24.15
N PHE A 307 -1.88 -4.78 -24.51
CA PHE A 307 -2.43 -3.64 -25.23
C PHE A 307 -2.99 -4.04 -26.61
N TYR A 308 -2.28 -4.88 -27.35
CA TYR A 308 -2.71 -5.39 -28.66
C TYR A 308 -4.02 -6.20 -28.55
N VAL A 309 -4.10 -7.13 -27.59
CA VAL A 309 -5.33 -7.92 -27.36
C VAL A 309 -6.51 -7.01 -27.01
N MET A 310 -6.29 -5.99 -26.17
CA MET A 310 -7.34 -5.01 -25.86
C MET A 310 -7.72 -4.12 -27.06
N GLN A 311 -6.82 -3.90 -28.04
CA GLN A 311 -7.13 -3.15 -29.26
C GLN A 311 -7.96 -3.96 -30.25
N GLU A 312 -7.64 -5.24 -30.46
CA GLU A 312 -8.44 -6.14 -31.32
C GLU A 312 -9.87 -6.33 -30.77
N LEU A 313 -10.01 -6.40 -29.44
CA LEU A 313 -11.30 -6.52 -28.74
C LEU A 313 -11.98 -5.16 -28.45
N ALA A 314 -11.47 -4.05 -29.00
CA ALA A 314 -11.95 -2.72 -28.64
C ALA A 314 -13.41 -2.46 -29.09
N ASN A 315 -14.19 -1.82 -28.21
CA ASN A 315 -15.62 -1.50 -28.37
C ASN A 315 -16.59 -2.69 -28.26
N LEU A 316 -16.11 -3.92 -28.03
CA LEU A 316 -16.98 -5.06 -27.71
C LEU A 316 -17.67 -4.84 -26.35
N PRO A 317 -18.96 -5.18 -26.19
CA PRO A 317 -19.75 -4.76 -25.04
C PRO A 317 -19.33 -5.45 -23.73
N HIS A 318 -18.86 -6.69 -23.76
CA HIS A 318 -18.50 -7.48 -22.58
C HIS A 318 -16.98 -7.54 -22.31
N VAL A 319 -16.20 -6.65 -22.92
CA VAL A 319 -14.75 -6.46 -22.71
C VAL A 319 -14.47 -5.05 -22.18
N LEU A 320 -13.49 -4.87 -21.29
CA LEU A 320 -13.01 -3.54 -20.88
C LEU A 320 -12.38 -2.79 -22.06
N SER A 321 -12.95 -1.62 -22.38
CA SER A 321 -12.51 -0.78 -23.49
C SER A 321 -11.19 -0.05 -23.18
N VAL A 322 -10.24 -0.12 -24.12
CA VAL A 322 -8.95 0.59 -24.08
C VAL A 322 -9.02 1.96 -24.77
N ASP A 323 -8.24 2.93 -24.28
CA ASP A 323 -8.11 4.27 -24.85
C ASP A 323 -6.82 4.43 -25.66
N ARG A 324 -5.67 4.14 -25.04
CA ARG A 324 -4.30 4.17 -25.61
C ARG A 324 -3.28 3.77 -24.55
N MET A 325 -2.01 3.62 -24.94
CA MET A 325 -0.89 3.60 -23.98
C MET A 325 -0.57 5.02 -23.44
N THR A 326 0.21 5.07 -22.36
CA THR A 326 0.89 6.28 -21.89
C THR A 326 2.04 6.68 -22.82
N GLU A 327 2.50 7.92 -22.72
CA GLU A 327 3.53 8.49 -23.62
C GLU A 327 4.93 7.86 -23.44
N ASP A 328 5.17 7.20 -22.30
CA ASP A 328 6.38 6.41 -22.01
C ASP A 328 6.23 4.91 -22.37
N GLY A 329 5.06 4.48 -22.85
CA GLY A 329 4.76 3.07 -23.16
C GLY A 329 4.63 2.14 -21.94
N ARG A 330 4.70 2.66 -20.70
CA ARG A 330 4.71 1.84 -19.46
C ARG A 330 3.36 1.70 -18.77
N GLY A 331 2.27 2.19 -19.38
CA GLY A 331 0.92 2.01 -18.88
C GLY A 331 -0.14 1.96 -19.97
N ILE A 332 -1.23 1.25 -19.70
CA ILE A 332 -2.41 1.18 -20.56
C ILE A 332 -3.52 2.02 -19.93
N ILE A 333 -4.02 3.01 -20.68
CA ILE A 333 -5.18 3.83 -20.30
C ILE A 333 -6.43 3.14 -20.81
N MET A 334 -7.38 2.85 -19.92
CA MET A 334 -8.59 2.05 -20.19
C MET A 334 -9.81 2.59 -19.43
N GLU A 335 -11.01 2.09 -19.72
CA GLU A 335 -12.23 2.54 -19.04
C GLU A 335 -12.26 2.18 -17.54
N GLN A 336 -12.86 3.05 -16.72
CA GLN A 336 -13.01 2.80 -15.29
C GLN A 336 -14.29 2.01 -15.01
N ALA A 337 -14.10 0.74 -14.65
CA ALA A 337 -15.13 -0.17 -14.14
C ALA A 337 -14.82 -0.58 -12.69
N THR A 338 -15.77 -1.24 -12.02
CA THR A 338 -15.58 -1.73 -10.63
C THR A 338 -15.34 -3.25 -10.64
N PRO A 339 -14.29 -3.79 -9.99
CA PRO A 339 -14.09 -5.24 -9.87
C PRO A 339 -15.29 -5.91 -9.20
N LEU A 340 -15.62 -7.13 -9.63
CA LEU A 340 -16.68 -7.93 -9.02
C LEU A 340 -16.33 -8.28 -7.58
N SER A 341 -15.07 -8.53 -7.24
CA SER A 341 -14.63 -8.71 -5.84
C SER A 341 -14.93 -7.51 -4.94
N ASP A 342 -14.63 -6.27 -5.35
CA ASP A 342 -15.00 -5.05 -4.60
C ASP A 342 -16.53 -4.87 -4.49
N LEU A 343 -17.31 -5.31 -5.48
CA LEU A 343 -18.78 -5.36 -5.38
C LEU A 343 -19.26 -6.43 -4.40
N LEU A 344 -18.66 -7.62 -4.41
CA LEU A 344 -18.96 -8.70 -3.48
C LEU A 344 -18.56 -8.35 -2.04
N SER A 345 -17.65 -7.39 -1.82
CA SER A 345 -17.29 -6.85 -0.50
C SER A 345 -18.15 -5.64 -0.06
N CYS A 346 -19.19 -5.26 -0.80
CA CYS A 346 -19.97 -4.05 -0.56
C CYS A 346 -21.40 -4.36 -0.05
N HIS A 347 -21.74 -3.94 1.18
CA HIS A 347 -23.07 -4.10 1.78
C HIS A 347 -24.25 -3.77 0.84
N TYR A 348 -24.12 -2.66 0.11
CA TYR A 348 -25.17 -2.13 -0.75
C TYR A 348 -25.35 -2.95 -2.04
N TYR A 349 -24.43 -3.87 -2.35
CA TYR A 349 -24.53 -4.77 -3.49
C TYR A 349 -25.44 -5.96 -3.16
N GLN A 350 -26.54 -6.04 -3.91
CA GLN A 350 -27.52 -7.12 -3.81
C GLN A 350 -27.80 -7.66 -5.21
N LEU A 351 -27.72 -8.98 -5.35
CA LEU A 351 -27.88 -9.66 -6.63
C LEU A 351 -29.09 -10.59 -6.56
N SER A 352 -30.17 -10.20 -7.24
CA SER A 352 -31.35 -11.04 -7.39
C SER A 352 -31.14 -12.13 -8.43
N PHE A 353 -31.97 -13.17 -8.40
CA PHE A 353 -31.90 -14.33 -9.29
C PHE A 353 -31.71 -13.93 -10.77
N SER A 354 -32.55 -13.02 -11.27
CA SER A 354 -32.47 -12.55 -12.66
C SER A 354 -31.15 -11.83 -12.97
N LYS A 355 -30.61 -11.05 -12.03
CA LYS A 355 -29.33 -10.33 -12.20
C LYS A 355 -28.12 -11.25 -12.07
N PHE A 356 -28.25 -12.38 -11.36
CA PHE A 356 -27.24 -13.44 -11.30
C PHE A 356 -27.18 -14.26 -12.60
N CYS A 357 -28.34 -14.63 -13.17
CA CYS A 357 -28.37 -15.23 -14.49
C CYS A 357 -27.81 -14.27 -15.56
N GLN A 358 -28.13 -12.97 -15.48
CA GLN A 358 -27.54 -11.98 -16.39
C GLN A 358 -26.02 -11.89 -16.25
N LEU A 359 -25.46 -11.93 -15.03
CA LEU A 359 -24.01 -12.01 -14.82
C LEU A 359 -23.40 -13.22 -15.54
N ILE A 360 -24.02 -14.39 -15.47
CA ILE A 360 -23.55 -15.58 -16.19
C ILE A 360 -23.62 -15.39 -17.72
N LEU A 361 -24.69 -14.77 -18.23
CA LEU A 361 -24.84 -14.49 -19.67
C LEU A 361 -23.81 -13.48 -20.17
N ASP A 362 -23.60 -12.35 -19.48
CA ASP A 362 -22.58 -11.36 -19.80
C ASP A 362 -21.17 -11.98 -19.86
N LEU A 363 -20.86 -12.96 -18.99
CA LEU A 363 -19.58 -13.70 -19.03
C LEU A 363 -19.48 -14.67 -20.20
N ILE A 364 -20.56 -15.38 -20.54
CA ILE A 364 -20.59 -16.27 -21.71
C ILE A 364 -20.38 -15.45 -22.99
N ASP A 365 -21.10 -14.33 -23.11
CA ASP A 365 -21.04 -13.44 -24.27
C ASP A 365 -19.65 -12.79 -24.38
N GLY A 366 -19.02 -12.38 -23.27
CA GLY A 366 -17.64 -11.87 -23.28
C GLY A 366 -16.57 -12.88 -23.66
N VAL A 367 -16.72 -14.16 -23.29
CA VAL A 367 -15.77 -15.20 -23.75
C VAL A 367 -16.02 -15.56 -25.22
N GLN A 368 -17.28 -15.61 -25.65
CA GLN A 368 -17.62 -15.81 -27.06
C GLN A 368 -17.07 -14.67 -27.94
N GLU A 369 -17.23 -13.43 -27.50
CA GLU A 369 -16.64 -12.23 -28.13
C GLU A 369 -15.11 -12.36 -28.30
N CYS A 370 -14.40 -12.92 -27.32
CA CYS A 370 -12.96 -13.19 -27.46
C CYS A 370 -12.68 -14.29 -28.50
N LEU A 371 -13.41 -15.41 -28.43
CA LEU A 371 -13.20 -16.58 -29.30
C LEU A 371 -13.53 -16.29 -30.76
N ASP A 372 -14.54 -15.48 -31.04
CA ASP A 372 -14.93 -15.03 -32.39
C ASP A 372 -13.81 -14.19 -33.05
N HIS A 373 -12.99 -13.51 -32.26
CA HIS A 373 -11.77 -12.79 -32.70
C HIS A 373 -10.51 -13.67 -32.64
N GLY A 374 -10.64 -14.97 -32.39
CA GLY A 374 -9.53 -15.92 -32.32
C GLY A 374 -8.67 -15.82 -31.06
N ILE A 375 -9.19 -15.21 -29.98
CA ILE A 375 -8.49 -14.95 -28.72
C ILE A 375 -9.02 -15.87 -27.62
N GLN A 376 -8.13 -16.60 -26.97
CA GLN A 376 -8.42 -17.39 -25.77
C GLN A 376 -8.09 -16.58 -24.52
N TYR A 377 -9.08 -16.37 -23.64
CA TYR A 377 -8.95 -15.49 -22.47
C TYR A 377 -8.21 -16.11 -21.27
N ARG A 378 -8.52 -17.38 -20.94
CA ARG A 378 -7.79 -18.26 -19.99
C ARG A 378 -7.69 -17.87 -18.50
N ASP A 379 -8.29 -16.77 -18.04
CA ASP A 379 -8.25 -16.40 -16.61
C ASP A 379 -9.57 -15.80 -16.08
N ILE A 380 -10.61 -16.64 -15.99
CA ILE A 380 -11.96 -16.22 -15.57
C ILE A 380 -12.11 -16.34 -14.05
N HIS A 381 -11.94 -15.23 -13.33
CA HIS A 381 -12.12 -15.15 -11.87
C HIS A 381 -12.61 -13.78 -11.39
N LEU A 382 -12.96 -13.69 -10.09
CA LEU A 382 -13.69 -12.55 -9.49
C LEU A 382 -12.94 -11.20 -9.50
N ASN A 383 -11.62 -11.18 -9.74
CA ASN A 383 -10.84 -9.94 -9.84
C ASN A 383 -10.73 -9.44 -11.29
N ASN A 384 -10.73 -10.35 -12.26
CA ASN A 384 -10.69 -10.05 -13.70
C ASN A 384 -12.09 -9.84 -14.32
N ILE A 385 -13.15 -9.99 -13.52
CA ILE A 385 -14.52 -9.62 -13.89
C ILE A 385 -14.83 -8.25 -13.31
N TYR A 386 -15.29 -7.34 -14.16
CA TYR A 386 -15.59 -5.95 -13.83
C TYR A 386 -17.05 -5.63 -14.11
N ARG A 387 -17.55 -4.50 -13.57
CA ARG A 387 -18.87 -3.95 -13.88
C ARG A 387 -18.79 -2.48 -14.27
N ASP A 388 -19.40 -2.14 -15.41
CA ASP A 388 -19.35 -0.80 -15.99
C ASP A 388 -20.38 0.17 -15.35
N GLY A 389 -20.35 1.44 -15.78
CA GLY A 389 -21.28 2.47 -15.32
C GLY A 389 -22.73 2.32 -15.83
N LYS A 390 -23.02 1.36 -16.72
CA LYS A 390 -24.36 1.01 -17.21
C LYS A 390 -24.94 -0.21 -16.48
N GLY A 391 -24.08 -0.99 -15.83
CA GLY A 391 -24.42 -2.17 -15.04
C GLY A 391 -24.14 -3.50 -15.74
N ILE A 392 -23.43 -3.49 -16.87
CA ILE A 392 -23.00 -4.66 -17.65
C ILE A 392 -21.72 -5.24 -17.03
N TYR A 393 -21.57 -6.57 -17.01
CA TYR A 393 -20.32 -7.21 -16.60
C TYR A 393 -19.36 -7.39 -17.78
N LYS A 394 -18.06 -7.25 -17.50
CA LYS A 394 -16.99 -7.22 -18.50
C LYS A 394 -15.76 -8.02 -18.08
N LEU A 395 -15.09 -8.62 -19.04
CA LEU A 395 -13.76 -9.22 -18.89
C LEU A 395 -12.66 -8.15 -18.93
N GLY A 396 -11.58 -8.36 -18.17
CA GLY A 396 -10.48 -7.41 -17.98
C GLY A 396 -9.21 -8.07 -17.46
N ASP A 397 -8.06 -7.41 -17.68
CA ASP A 397 -6.71 -7.99 -17.60
C ASP A 397 -6.47 -9.06 -18.68
N PHE A 398 -5.86 -8.63 -19.79
CA PHE A 398 -5.68 -9.46 -20.99
C PHE A 398 -4.26 -10.00 -21.14
N GLY A 399 -3.40 -9.87 -20.12
CA GLY A 399 -2.01 -10.33 -20.16
C GLY A 399 -1.89 -11.83 -20.42
N SER A 400 -2.78 -12.65 -19.84
CA SER A 400 -2.77 -14.11 -19.95
C SER A 400 -3.39 -14.64 -21.26
N CYS A 401 -3.85 -13.78 -22.17
CA CYS A 401 -4.58 -14.17 -23.38
C CYS A 401 -3.69 -14.76 -24.49
N VAL A 402 -4.27 -15.60 -25.35
CA VAL A 402 -3.58 -16.33 -26.42
C VAL A 402 -4.32 -16.19 -27.75
N CYS A 403 -3.67 -15.65 -28.77
CA CYS A 403 -4.18 -15.60 -30.14
C CYS A 403 -3.93 -16.94 -30.85
N GLN A 404 -4.97 -17.57 -31.40
CA GLN A 404 -4.90 -18.94 -31.97
C GLN A 404 -3.98 -19.08 -33.20
N ASN A 405 -3.63 -17.99 -33.86
CA ASN A 405 -2.87 -17.98 -35.13
C ASN A 405 -1.41 -17.47 -34.99
N GLN A 406 -0.90 -17.27 -33.77
CA GLN A 406 0.47 -16.80 -33.53
C GLN A 406 1.30 -17.86 -32.78
N ARG A 407 2.61 -17.90 -33.05
CA ARG A 407 3.57 -18.59 -32.17
C ARG A 407 3.80 -17.72 -30.95
N ASN A 408 3.14 -18.07 -29.85
CA ASN A 408 3.32 -17.38 -28.58
C ASN A 408 4.56 -17.95 -27.90
N ASP A 409 5.74 -17.52 -28.36
CA ASP A 409 7.04 -17.90 -27.80
C ASP A 409 7.25 -17.34 -26.37
N VAL A 410 6.34 -16.48 -25.89
CA VAL A 410 6.24 -16.03 -24.50
C VAL A 410 5.23 -16.90 -23.74
N ALA A 411 5.74 -17.78 -22.86
CA ALA A 411 4.92 -18.66 -22.02
C ALA A 411 4.30 -17.90 -20.82
N ILE A 412 3.34 -17.00 -21.09
CA ILE A 412 2.60 -16.30 -20.03
C ILE A 412 1.72 -17.28 -19.27
N GLY A 413 1.88 -17.26 -17.93
CA GLY A 413 1.25 -18.20 -16.99
C GLY A 413 -0.26 -18.29 -17.16
N VAL A 414 -0.79 -19.50 -16.94
CA VAL A 414 -2.21 -19.79 -17.10
C VAL A 414 -2.92 -19.67 -15.76
N GLY A 415 -3.96 -18.83 -15.74
CA GLY A 415 -5.18 -18.94 -14.93
C GLY A 415 -5.11 -19.02 -13.39
N SER A 416 -6.12 -18.46 -12.75
CA SER A 416 -6.38 -18.63 -11.31
C SER A 416 -6.72 -20.10 -10.97
N LYS A 417 -5.75 -20.85 -10.43
CA LYS A 417 -5.78 -22.31 -10.12
C LYS A 417 -7.09 -22.85 -9.52
N TRP A 418 -7.78 -22.05 -8.72
CA TRP A 418 -9.02 -22.45 -8.05
C TRP A 418 -10.27 -22.42 -8.93
N TYR A 419 -10.24 -21.66 -10.01
CA TYR A 419 -11.30 -21.58 -11.02
C TYR A 419 -11.07 -22.57 -12.16
N MET A 420 -9.79 -22.78 -12.55
CA MET A 420 -9.37 -23.67 -13.64
C MET A 420 -10.17 -24.97 -13.77
N ALA A 421 -10.49 -25.32 -15.01
CA ALA A 421 -10.98 -26.64 -15.38
C ALA A 421 -9.91 -27.74 -15.14
N PRO A 422 -10.30 -29.01 -14.86
CA PRO A 422 -9.34 -30.08 -14.57
C PRO A 422 -8.37 -30.38 -15.72
N GLU A 423 -8.80 -30.23 -16.98
CA GLU A 423 -7.96 -30.39 -18.16
C GLU A 423 -6.96 -29.24 -18.34
N THR A 424 -7.38 -28.00 -18.10
CA THR A 424 -6.50 -26.82 -18.12
C THR A 424 -5.44 -26.92 -17.03
N TYR A 425 -5.84 -27.25 -15.80
CA TYR A 425 -4.91 -27.45 -14.68
C TYR A 425 -3.87 -28.54 -14.96
N LYS A 426 -4.25 -29.66 -15.57
CA LYS A 426 -3.36 -30.83 -15.77
C LYS A 426 -2.52 -30.79 -17.04
N LYS A 427 -2.99 -30.10 -18.08
CA LYS A 427 -2.41 -30.20 -19.44
C LYS A 427 -2.18 -28.85 -20.14
N GLN A 428 -2.65 -27.74 -19.56
CA GLN A 428 -2.71 -26.43 -20.21
C GLN A 428 -3.61 -26.39 -21.48
N GLU A 429 -4.52 -27.36 -21.64
CA GLU A 429 -5.57 -27.35 -22.66
C GLU A 429 -6.68 -26.34 -22.27
N PHE A 430 -7.07 -25.43 -23.16
CA PHE A 430 -8.17 -24.49 -22.95
C PHE A 430 -9.05 -24.37 -24.20
N GLY A 431 -10.37 -24.29 -23.99
CA GLY A 431 -11.39 -24.08 -25.01
C GLY A 431 -12.77 -23.84 -24.37
N GLU A 432 -13.84 -23.87 -25.18
CA GLU A 432 -15.22 -23.62 -24.71
C GLU A 432 -15.62 -24.50 -23.50
N ALA A 433 -15.28 -25.79 -23.52
CA ALA A 433 -15.54 -26.70 -22.40
C ALA A 433 -14.89 -26.27 -21.07
N SER A 434 -13.72 -25.63 -21.15
CA SER A 434 -12.97 -25.12 -19.98
C SER A 434 -13.55 -23.78 -19.52
N ALA A 435 -13.89 -22.88 -20.45
CA ALA A 435 -14.57 -21.63 -20.15
C ALA A 435 -15.93 -21.84 -19.45
N ILE A 436 -16.73 -22.81 -19.93
CA ILE A 436 -17.99 -23.23 -19.28
C ILE A 436 -17.76 -23.61 -17.80
N TYR A 437 -16.68 -24.35 -17.54
CA TYR A 437 -16.32 -24.78 -16.18
C TYR A 437 -15.91 -23.59 -15.31
N GLU A 438 -15.08 -22.68 -15.80
CA GLU A 438 -14.59 -21.52 -15.03
C GLU A 438 -15.69 -20.48 -14.75
N ILE A 439 -16.58 -20.22 -15.71
CA ILE A 439 -17.79 -19.41 -15.49
C ILE A 439 -18.70 -20.06 -14.43
N ALA A 440 -18.86 -21.39 -14.48
CA ALA A 440 -19.61 -22.11 -13.46
C ALA A 440 -18.91 -22.13 -12.09
N MET A 441 -17.57 -22.06 -12.03
CA MET A 441 -16.83 -21.87 -10.79
C MET A 441 -17.07 -20.49 -10.18
N VAL A 442 -17.08 -19.42 -10.98
CA VAL A 442 -17.49 -18.07 -10.54
C VAL A 442 -18.89 -18.09 -9.93
N ALA A 443 -19.85 -18.71 -10.63
CA ALA A 443 -21.21 -18.89 -10.12
C ALA A 443 -21.25 -19.72 -8.81
N TYR A 444 -20.45 -20.78 -8.73
CA TYR A 444 -20.35 -21.65 -7.56
C TYR A 444 -19.82 -20.90 -6.32
N PHE A 445 -18.70 -20.17 -6.45
CA PHE A 445 -18.12 -19.38 -5.36
C PHE A 445 -19.16 -18.43 -4.76
N MET A 446 -19.86 -17.67 -5.60
CA MET A 446 -20.89 -16.72 -5.16
C MET A 446 -22.06 -17.39 -4.43
N LEU A 447 -22.44 -18.61 -4.82
CA LEU A 447 -23.52 -19.38 -4.20
C LEU A 447 -23.07 -20.28 -3.03
N ASN A 448 -21.77 -20.31 -2.73
CA ASN A 448 -21.17 -21.13 -1.67
C ASN A 448 -20.45 -20.27 -0.61
N ASN A 449 -20.98 -19.07 -0.33
CA ASN A 449 -20.42 -18.09 0.62
C ASN A 449 -18.94 -17.73 0.35
N LEU A 450 -18.55 -17.62 -0.92
CA LEU A 450 -17.17 -17.35 -1.37
C LEU A 450 -16.15 -18.43 -0.97
N LEU A 451 -16.61 -19.68 -0.79
CA LEU A 451 -15.75 -20.85 -0.62
C LEU A 451 -15.76 -21.72 -1.90
N PRO A 452 -14.63 -22.34 -2.30
CA PRO A 452 -14.62 -23.25 -3.44
C PRO A 452 -15.40 -24.55 -3.13
N PRO A 453 -15.71 -25.37 -4.15
CA PRO A 453 -16.22 -26.72 -3.96
C PRO A 453 -15.42 -27.51 -2.93
N LEU A 454 -16.09 -28.36 -2.15
CA LEU A 454 -15.49 -29.27 -1.17
C LEU A 454 -14.75 -28.60 0.03
N TRP A 455 -14.56 -27.28 0.05
CA TRP A 455 -13.73 -26.62 1.07
C TRP A 455 -14.16 -26.93 2.51
N GLN A 456 -15.46 -26.84 2.82
CA GLN A 456 -15.99 -27.00 4.18
C GLN A 456 -15.66 -28.36 4.84
N LYS A 457 -15.21 -29.36 4.07
CA LYS A 457 -14.84 -30.69 4.57
C LYS A 457 -13.35 -31.05 4.40
N TYR A 458 -12.63 -30.36 3.51
CA TYR A 458 -11.27 -30.78 3.11
C TYR A 458 -10.22 -29.65 3.09
N GLY A 459 -10.60 -28.39 3.37
CA GLY A 459 -9.65 -27.26 3.38
C GLY A 459 -8.85 -27.18 2.07
N LYS A 460 -7.54 -26.95 2.16
CA LYS A 460 -6.64 -26.84 1.00
C LYS A 460 -6.67 -28.08 0.08
N GLU A 461 -6.90 -29.29 0.59
CA GLU A 461 -6.98 -30.51 -0.23
C GLU A 461 -8.13 -30.47 -1.26
N SER A 462 -9.13 -29.63 -1.04
CA SER A 462 -10.29 -29.50 -1.95
C SER A 462 -9.90 -29.21 -3.40
N LEU A 463 -8.78 -28.51 -3.65
CA LEU A 463 -8.24 -28.30 -5.01
C LEU A 463 -7.84 -29.64 -5.65
N THR A 464 -6.90 -30.36 -5.02
CA THR A 464 -6.37 -31.65 -5.49
C THR A 464 -7.49 -32.67 -5.69
N LEU A 465 -8.48 -32.67 -4.80
CA LEU A 465 -9.65 -33.54 -4.88
C LEU A 465 -10.59 -33.15 -6.05
N ARG A 466 -10.84 -31.85 -6.26
CA ARG A 466 -11.67 -31.33 -7.37
C ARG A 466 -11.03 -31.65 -8.72
N VAL A 467 -9.75 -31.32 -8.91
CA VAL A 467 -9.02 -31.67 -10.15
C VAL A 467 -8.77 -33.19 -10.27
N GLY A 468 -8.80 -33.92 -9.16
CA GLY A 468 -8.84 -35.39 -9.12
C GLY A 468 -10.17 -36.01 -9.57
N GLY A 469 -11.20 -35.22 -9.88
CA GLY A 469 -12.50 -35.71 -10.34
C GLY A 469 -13.48 -36.07 -9.22
N LYS A 470 -13.26 -35.62 -7.99
CA LYS A 470 -14.20 -35.83 -6.87
C LYS A 470 -15.48 -35.02 -7.09
N ASN A 471 -16.63 -35.68 -7.01
CA ASN A 471 -17.95 -35.08 -7.21
C ASN A 471 -18.14 -33.79 -6.40
N VAL A 472 -18.45 -32.70 -7.10
CA VAL A 472 -18.78 -31.40 -6.52
C VAL A 472 -20.18 -31.46 -5.90
N PRO A 473 -20.36 -31.08 -4.61
CA PRO A 473 -21.68 -30.97 -4.00
C PRO A 473 -22.42 -29.72 -4.50
N LEU A 474 -23.73 -29.67 -4.35
CA LEU A 474 -24.51 -28.46 -4.69
C LEU A 474 -24.10 -27.27 -3.80
N PRO A 475 -23.98 -26.01 -4.31
CA PRO A 475 -23.64 -24.84 -3.49
C PRO A 475 -24.58 -24.65 -2.30
N VAL A 476 -24.04 -24.23 -1.14
CA VAL A 476 -24.79 -24.10 0.12
C VAL A 476 -26.12 -23.35 -0.02
N ARG A 477 -26.17 -22.25 -0.78
CA ARG A 477 -27.42 -21.47 -0.98
C ARG A 477 -28.52 -22.22 -1.72
N LEU A 478 -28.16 -23.22 -2.53
CA LEU A 478 -29.12 -24.01 -3.32
C LEU A 478 -29.52 -25.33 -2.64
N GLN A 479 -28.78 -25.80 -1.64
CA GLN A 479 -29.04 -27.07 -0.93
C GLN A 479 -30.42 -27.14 -0.28
N SER A 480 -30.93 -26.02 0.23
CA SER A 480 -32.25 -25.92 0.87
C SER A 480 -33.31 -25.24 0.00
N SER A 481 -33.05 -24.99 -1.30
CA SER A 481 -34.00 -24.27 -2.15
C SER A 481 -35.15 -25.15 -2.62
N VAL A 482 -36.37 -24.62 -2.45
CA VAL A 482 -37.63 -25.20 -2.97
C VAL A 482 -38.11 -24.50 -4.25
N ASN A 483 -37.29 -23.62 -4.85
CA ASN A 483 -37.63 -22.90 -6.07
C ASN A 483 -37.12 -23.67 -7.31
N ASP A 484 -38.02 -24.02 -8.24
CA ASP A 484 -37.70 -24.80 -9.44
C ASP A 484 -36.60 -24.16 -10.32
N ALA A 485 -36.56 -22.82 -10.40
CA ALA A 485 -35.55 -22.10 -11.17
C ALA A 485 -34.16 -22.17 -10.52
N GLU A 486 -34.10 -22.07 -9.19
CA GLU A 486 -32.88 -22.25 -8.40
C GLU A 486 -32.39 -23.70 -8.42
N GLN A 487 -33.30 -24.68 -8.39
CA GLN A 487 -32.96 -26.09 -8.58
C GLN A 487 -32.49 -26.40 -10.01
N LYS A 488 -33.05 -25.76 -11.04
CA LYS A 488 -32.54 -25.90 -12.42
C LYS A 488 -31.14 -25.29 -12.54
N LEU A 489 -30.94 -24.06 -12.04
CA LEU A 489 -29.64 -23.39 -11.99
C LEU A 489 -28.58 -24.25 -11.29
N GLY A 490 -28.93 -24.86 -10.16
CA GLY A 490 -28.06 -25.81 -9.45
C GLY A 490 -27.63 -27.01 -10.29
N LYS A 491 -28.54 -27.61 -11.06
CA LYS A 491 -28.24 -28.72 -11.99
C LYS A 491 -27.34 -28.27 -13.13
N VAL A 492 -27.61 -27.11 -13.71
CA VAL A 492 -26.82 -26.51 -14.81
C VAL A 492 -25.39 -26.21 -14.36
N ILE A 493 -25.20 -25.63 -13.17
CA ILE A 493 -23.87 -25.40 -12.58
C ILE A 493 -23.13 -26.72 -12.32
N LEU A 494 -23.80 -27.73 -11.74
CA LEU A 494 -23.16 -29.03 -11.50
C LEU A 494 -22.81 -29.77 -12.80
N GLN A 495 -23.60 -29.61 -13.87
CA GLN A 495 -23.26 -30.16 -15.19
C GLN A 495 -22.06 -29.45 -15.81
N ALA A 496 -21.97 -28.12 -15.72
CA ALA A 496 -20.80 -27.36 -16.17
C ALA A 496 -19.52 -27.76 -15.41
N LEU A 497 -19.64 -28.07 -14.12
CA LEU A 497 -18.53 -28.53 -13.26
C LEU A 497 -18.21 -30.03 -13.38
N SER A 498 -18.72 -30.72 -14.40
CA SER A 498 -18.41 -32.14 -14.66
C SER A 498 -16.92 -32.32 -14.94
N TYR A 499 -16.32 -33.36 -14.36
CA TYR A 499 -14.91 -33.71 -14.63
C TYR A 499 -14.70 -34.06 -16.11
N ASP A 500 -15.59 -34.87 -16.68
CA ASP A 500 -15.64 -35.19 -18.11
C ASP A 500 -16.12 -33.97 -18.92
N THR A 501 -15.33 -33.55 -19.91
CA THR A 501 -15.65 -32.40 -20.77
C THR A 501 -16.85 -32.67 -21.68
N SER A 502 -17.07 -33.92 -22.10
CA SER A 502 -18.15 -34.30 -23.04
C SER A 502 -19.55 -34.09 -22.46
N VAL A 503 -19.67 -34.05 -21.12
CA VAL A 503 -20.92 -33.81 -20.38
C VAL A 503 -21.29 -32.31 -20.34
N ARG A 504 -20.32 -31.41 -20.56
CA ARG A 504 -20.48 -29.95 -20.45
C ARG A 504 -21.12 -29.35 -21.71
N PHE A 505 -22.45 -29.48 -21.85
CA PHE A 505 -23.27 -28.80 -22.89
C PHE A 505 -22.73 -28.96 -24.32
N SER A 506 -22.46 -30.21 -24.74
CA SER A 506 -21.88 -30.51 -26.05
C SER A 506 -20.51 -29.85 -26.33
N GLN A 507 -19.85 -29.36 -25.27
CA GLN A 507 -18.63 -28.55 -25.32
C GLN A 507 -18.80 -27.18 -26.01
N SER A 508 -20.02 -26.62 -26.01
CA SER A 508 -20.30 -25.31 -26.63
C SER A 508 -20.88 -24.27 -25.65
N LEU A 509 -20.32 -23.06 -25.67
CA LEU A 509 -20.79 -21.90 -24.90
C LEU A 509 -22.23 -21.53 -25.27
N GLN A 510 -22.60 -21.60 -26.56
CA GLN A 510 -23.97 -21.34 -27.02
C GLN A 510 -24.99 -22.30 -26.39
N CYS A 511 -24.68 -23.61 -26.30
CA CYS A 511 -25.57 -24.57 -25.64
C CYS A 511 -25.68 -24.33 -24.12
N PHE A 512 -24.61 -23.87 -23.47
CA PHE A 512 -24.64 -23.47 -22.06
C PHE A 512 -25.48 -22.19 -21.84
N ARG A 513 -25.33 -21.21 -22.75
CA ARG A 513 -26.11 -19.96 -22.81
C ARG A 513 -27.61 -20.22 -22.87
N GLU A 514 -28.03 -21.07 -23.82
CA GLU A 514 -29.43 -21.45 -24.02
C GLU A 514 -30.03 -22.12 -22.78
N GLU A 515 -29.27 -22.94 -22.05
CA GLU A 515 -29.77 -23.56 -20.82
C GLU A 515 -29.98 -22.54 -19.68
N ILE A 516 -29.13 -21.51 -19.58
CA ILE A 516 -29.27 -20.39 -18.63
C ILE A 516 -30.46 -19.48 -18.99
N GLU A 517 -30.65 -19.12 -20.27
CA GLU A 517 -31.81 -18.34 -20.73
C GLU A 517 -33.14 -19.09 -20.51
N ASN A 518 -33.12 -20.42 -20.62
CA ASN A 518 -34.27 -21.27 -20.33
C ASN A 518 -34.55 -21.45 -18.82
N ILE A 519 -33.88 -20.73 -17.91
CA ILE A 519 -34.18 -20.72 -16.46
C ILE A 519 -35.17 -19.58 -16.12
N LYS A 520 -36.46 -19.82 -16.37
CA LYS A 520 -37.52 -18.84 -16.12
C LYS A 520 -37.99 -18.88 -14.66
N THR A 521 -37.91 -17.74 -13.97
CA THR A 521 -38.45 -17.55 -12.61
C THR A 521 -39.74 -16.71 -12.64
N THR A 522 -40.69 -17.04 -11.77
CA THR A 522 -41.87 -16.21 -11.47
C THR A 522 -41.60 -15.15 -10.39
N SER A 523 -40.47 -15.26 -9.66
CA SER A 523 -39.99 -14.30 -8.67
C SER A 523 -38.64 -13.72 -9.13
N GLN A 524 -38.67 -12.51 -9.68
CA GLN A 524 -37.46 -11.82 -10.16
C GLN A 524 -36.66 -11.14 -9.03
N ASP A 525 -37.30 -10.90 -7.89
CA ASP A 525 -36.76 -10.16 -6.74
C ASP A 525 -36.08 -11.05 -5.69
N THR A 526 -36.07 -12.38 -5.84
CA THR A 526 -35.40 -13.28 -4.89
C THR A 526 -33.90 -12.97 -4.84
N ILE A 527 -33.41 -12.48 -3.70
CA ILE A 527 -32.00 -12.08 -3.52
C ILE A 527 -31.16 -13.33 -3.23
N LEU A 528 -30.35 -13.75 -4.20
CA LEU A 528 -29.42 -14.89 -4.03
C LEU A 528 -28.19 -14.49 -3.20
N PHE A 529 -27.65 -13.30 -3.47
CA PHE A 529 -26.41 -12.81 -2.87
C PHE A 529 -26.54 -11.38 -2.33
N LYS A 530 -25.86 -11.12 -1.21
CA LYS A 530 -25.66 -9.80 -0.57
C LYS A 530 -24.21 -9.73 -0.10
N GLY A 531 -23.54 -8.59 -0.31
CA GLY A 531 -22.09 -8.43 -0.08
C GLY A 531 -21.59 -9.01 1.23
N ASP A 532 -22.21 -8.64 2.34
CA ASP A 532 -21.70 -8.95 3.68
C ASP A 532 -22.00 -10.39 4.17
N THR A 533 -22.51 -11.29 3.33
CA THR A 533 -22.94 -12.64 3.80
C THR A 533 -21.79 -13.65 3.96
N ILE A 534 -20.61 -13.15 4.37
CA ILE A 534 -19.40 -13.91 4.71
C ILE A 534 -19.32 -14.07 6.24
N GLU A 535 -20.27 -14.79 6.83
CA GLU A 535 -20.02 -15.43 8.12
C GLU A 535 -19.19 -16.70 7.85
N LEU A 536 -17.88 -16.61 8.10
CA LEU A 536 -17.02 -17.80 8.18
C LEU A 536 -17.43 -18.62 9.42
N PRO A 537 -17.53 -19.96 9.34
CA PRO A 537 -17.88 -20.78 10.49
C PRO A 537 -16.89 -20.56 11.66
N ASN A 538 -17.41 -20.35 12.87
CA ASN A 538 -16.62 -20.14 14.10
C ASN A 538 -15.63 -21.28 14.41
N GLU A 539 -15.81 -22.46 13.82
CA GLU A 539 -14.85 -23.58 13.87
C GLU A 539 -13.50 -23.25 13.18
N LEU A 540 -13.43 -22.15 12.41
CA LEU A 540 -12.20 -21.59 11.83
C LEU A 540 -11.57 -20.47 12.68
N GLU A 541 -12.22 -20.01 13.76
CA GLU A 541 -11.63 -19.03 14.70
C GLU A 541 -10.57 -19.66 15.62
N ASN A 542 -10.54 -21.00 15.71
CA ASN A 542 -9.58 -21.77 16.52
C ASN A 542 -8.47 -22.42 15.68
N ILE A 543 -8.02 -21.72 14.63
CA ILE A 543 -6.73 -21.98 13.97
C ILE A 543 -5.81 -20.84 14.40
N GLU A 544 -4.81 -21.17 15.22
CA GLU A 544 -4.29 -20.28 16.26
C GLU A 544 -3.53 -19.03 15.78
N ASP A 545 -3.86 -17.90 16.42
CA ASP A 545 -3.09 -16.67 16.64
C ASP A 545 -1.75 -16.48 15.87
N SER A 546 -1.77 -15.70 14.78
CA SER A 546 -1.09 -14.37 14.70
C SER A 546 -0.96 -13.82 13.27
N VAL A 547 -1.90 -12.98 12.81
CA VAL A 547 -1.76 -12.25 11.53
C VAL A 547 -2.20 -10.79 11.63
N PHE A 548 -1.26 -9.87 11.35
CA PHE A 548 -1.53 -8.48 10.96
C PHE A 548 -0.84 -8.24 9.60
N CYS A 549 -1.59 -8.25 8.48
CA CYS A 549 -1.24 -7.57 7.23
C CYS A 549 -2.31 -7.72 6.11
N ASN A 550 -3.05 -6.65 5.86
CA ASN A 550 -3.58 -6.24 4.54
C ASN A 550 -4.34 -7.26 3.63
N HIS A 551 -5.53 -6.94 3.09
CA HIS A 551 -6.80 -6.81 3.83
C HIS A 551 -8.07 -6.85 2.92
N GLU A 552 -9.21 -7.18 3.52
CA GLU A 552 -10.62 -7.16 3.01
C GLU A 552 -10.93 -8.25 1.97
N PHE A 553 -10.10 -8.45 0.96
CA PHE A 553 -10.15 -9.67 0.12
C PHE A 553 -9.16 -10.72 0.63
N ALA A 554 -7.93 -10.30 0.95
CA ALA A 554 -6.84 -11.16 1.44
C ALA A 554 -7.07 -11.82 2.82
N ASP A 555 -8.11 -11.41 3.54
CA ASP A 555 -8.53 -12.06 4.79
C ASP A 555 -9.61 -13.11 4.56
N THR A 556 -10.43 -12.93 3.51
CA THR A 556 -11.34 -13.98 3.01
C THR A 556 -10.54 -15.15 2.48
N LEU A 557 -11.17 -16.32 2.38
CA LEU A 557 -10.52 -17.47 1.78
C LEU A 557 -9.98 -17.17 0.38
N ILE A 558 -10.77 -16.54 -0.50
CA ILE A 558 -10.37 -16.37 -1.91
C ILE A 558 -9.07 -15.54 -2.00
N GLY A 559 -8.92 -14.49 -1.21
CA GLY A 559 -7.69 -13.68 -1.21
C GLY A 559 -6.52 -14.28 -0.43
N LYS A 560 -6.76 -15.20 0.51
CA LYS A 560 -5.68 -16.04 1.08
C LYS A 560 -5.15 -17.01 0.02
N LEU A 561 -6.05 -17.56 -0.80
CA LEU A 561 -5.68 -18.40 -1.94
C LEU A 561 -5.01 -17.57 -3.05
N ASP A 562 -5.45 -16.33 -3.32
CA ASP A 562 -4.86 -15.44 -4.33
C ASP A 562 -3.39 -15.10 -4.04
N LYS A 563 -3.04 -14.90 -2.75
CA LYS A 563 -1.63 -14.77 -2.32
C LYS A 563 -0.77 -16.01 -2.64
N GLU A 564 -1.36 -17.20 -2.85
CA GLU A 564 -0.65 -18.42 -3.31
C GLU A 564 -0.53 -18.53 -4.85
N TRP A 565 -0.97 -17.51 -5.62
CA TRP A 565 -0.89 -17.52 -7.10
C TRP A 565 0.31 -16.73 -7.63
N ALA A 566 0.95 -15.89 -6.82
CA ALA A 566 2.01 -14.97 -7.25
C ALA A 566 3.40 -15.60 -7.48
N THR A 567 3.64 -16.86 -7.06
CA THR A 567 4.97 -17.51 -7.06
C THR A 567 5.16 -18.55 -8.17
N VAL A 568 4.87 -18.19 -9.44
CA VAL A 568 5.15 -19.04 -10.61
C VAL A 568 5.78 -18.27 -11.78
N GLU A 569 6.83 -17.49 -11.50
CA GLU A 569 7.78 -17.03 -12.54
C GLU A 569 8.99 -17.98 -12.60
N ASN A 570 8.81 -19.13 -13.27
CA ASN A 570 9.89 -20.09 -13.56
C ASN A 570 9.79 -20.60 -15.02
N ALA A 571 9.57 -19.66 -15.94
CA ALA A 571 9.38 -19.91 -17.38
C ALA A 571 10.06 -18.85 -18.30
N LEU A 572 10.92 -17.99 -17.73
CA LEU A 572 11.65 -16.92 -18.46
C LEU A 572 13.18 -17.08 -18.40
N SER A 573 13.66 -18.32 -18.42
CA SER A 573 15.05 -18.64 -18.75
C SER A 573 15.24 -18.60 -20.28
N ILE A 574 15.35 -17.40 -20.86
CA ILE A 574 15.78 -17.24 -22.25
C ILE A 574 17.29 -17.46 -22.30
N ASP A 575 17.72 -18.69 -22.59
CA ASP A 575 19.13 -19.00 -22.80
C ASP A 575 19.67 -18.25 -24.03
N GLY A 576 20.43 -17.20 -23.77
CA GLY A 576 21.01 -16.33 -24.78
C GLY A 576 22.17 -16.97 -25.52
N ASN A 577 21.88 -17.84 -26.49
CA ASN A 577 22.81 -18.17 -27.57
C ASN A 577 22.04 -18.35 -28.88
N GLY A 578 22.31 -17.48 -29.84
CA GLY A 578 21.86 -17.65 -31.21
C GLY A 578 22.89 -18.43 -32.02
N ASP A 579 22.51 -19.61 -32.49
CA ASP A 579 22.92 -20.07 -33.82
C ASP A 579 21.85 -21.00 -34.37
N ALA A 580 21.64 -20.96 -35.69
CA ALA A 580 20.59 -21.73 -36.36
C ALA A 580 21.18 -22.92 -37.10
N ASP A 581 20.74 -24.14 -36.77
CA ASP A 581 20.88 -25.29 -37.66
C ASP A 581 19.63 -26.18 -37.64
N ALA A 582 19.32 -26.80 -38.77
CA ALA A 582 17.98 -27.28 -39.09
C ALA A 582 17.96 -28.76 -39.52
N SER A 583 18.07 -29.69 -38.57
CA SER A 583 17.66 -31.09 -38.79
C SER A 583 17.38 -31.85 -37.48
N GLY A 584 16.50 -32.86 -37.54
CA GLY A 584 16.34 -33.88 -36.50
C GLY A 584 14.99 -33.87 -35.76
N ASN A 585 14.09 -34.79 -36.12
CA ASN A 585 12.98 -35.18 -35.24
C ASN A 585 13.54 -36.02 -34.07
N ASN A 586 13.21 -35.68 -32.83
CA ASN A 586 12.97 -36.64 -31.74
C ASN A 586 12.34 -35.94 -30.52
N PHE A 587 11.02 -36.09 -30.34
CA PHE A 587 10.37 -35.82 -29.06
C PHE A 587 10.49 -37.07 -28.16
N SER A 588 11.11 -36.93 -26.98
CA SER A 588 11.07 -37.94 -25.92
C SER A 588 10.25 -37.43 -24.73
N LEU A 589 9.26 -38.20 -24.30
CA LEU A 589 8.39 -37.86 -23.17
C LEU A 589 9.19 -37.80 -21.86
N ILE A 590 8.85 -36.87 -20.98
CA ILE A 590 9.06 -37.05 -19.54
C ILE A 590 7.78 -37.70 -18.99
N GLN A 591 7.90 -38.95 -18.53
CA GLN A 591 6.80 -39.70 -17.93
C GLN A 591 6.78 -39.56 -16.40
N THR A 592 5.60 -39.75 -15.83
CA THR A 592 5.39 -39.99 -14.39
C THR A 592 6.23 -41.16 -13.87
N VAL A 593 6.77 -41.03 -12.65
CA VAL A 593 7.29 -42.16 -11.86
C VAL A 593 6.69 -42.07 -10.44
N ASP A 594 6.46 -43.24 -9.85
CA ASP A 594 5.74 -43.47 -8.57
C ASP A 594 6.44 -44.65 -7.83
N PHE A 595 5.97 -44.99 -6.62
CA PHE A 595 6.31 -46.15 -5.78
C PHE A 595 7.56 -46.14 -4.86
N ALA A 596 7.27 -45.91 -3.57
CA ALA A 596 7.30 -46.93 -2.50
C ALA A 596 8.53 -47.87 -2.30
N SER A 597 9.26 -47.60 -1.21
CA SER A 597 9.65 -48.53 -0.11
C SER A 597 10.38 -49.88 -0.36
N THR A 598 11.63 -49.93 0.17
CA THR A 598 12.23 -50.95 1.08
C THR A 598 12.95 -52.24 0.62
N CYS A 599 14.17 -52.43 1.18
CA CYS A 599 14.87 -53.65 1.65
C CYS A 599 15.93 -54.44 0.80
N ILE A 600 17.22 -54.27 1.18
CA ILE A 600 18.19 -55.30 1.70
C ILE A 600 18.55 -56.52 0.79
N PRO A 601 19.85 -56.90 0.56
CA PRO A 601 20.86 -57.21 1.60
C PRO A 601 22.39 -56.91 1.35
N ASN A 602 23.17 -57.26 2.39
CA ASN A 602 24.65 -57.36 2.63
C ASN A 602 25.40 -58.39 1.70
N PRO A 603 26.74 -58.69 1.78
CA PRO A 603 27.72 -58.46 2.88
C PRO A 603 29.23 -58.16 2.55
N ASP A 604 30.07 -58.13 3.61
CA ASP A 604 31.53 -58.41 3.70
C ASP A 604 32.55 -57.37 3.13
N ILE A 605 33.75 -57.08 3.69
CA ILE A 605 34.62 -57.63 4.79
C ILE A 605 35.76 -56.58 5.09
N LEU A 606 36.54 -56.44 6.19
CA LEU A 606 36.55 -56.83 7.63
C LEU A 606 37.74 -56.11 8.38
N VAL A 607 37.74 -56.01 9.74
CA VAL A 607 38.84 -55.64 10.72
C VAL A 607 39.60 -54.28 10.59
N SER A 608 40.22 -53.65 11.63
CA SER A 608 40.34 -53.87 13.11
C SER A 608 40.91 -52.63 13.87
N ASN A 609 40.49 -52.42 15.14
CA ASN A 609 41.21 -51.80 16.32
C ASN A 609 41.82 -50.37 16.21
N GLY A 610 42.04 -49.57 17.28
CA GLY A 610 41.73 -49.66 18.73
C GLY A 610 42.45 -48.54 19.55
N GLU A 611 42.10 -48.37 20.85
CA GLU A 611 42.80 -47.57 21.92
C GLU A 611 42.85 -46.02 21.73
N VAL A 612 42.77 -45.08 22.71
CA VAL A 612 42.73 -44.98 24.21
C VAL A 612 44.06 -44.55 24.90
N GLU A 613 43.97 -43.45 25.69
CA GLU A 613 44.97 -42.84 26.60
C GLU A 613 46.25 -42.28 25.91
N ASP A 614 46.90 -41.19 26.35
CA ASP A 614 47.41 -40.94 27.70
C ASP A 614 47.53 -39.45 28.14
N LEU A 615 47.73 -39.34 29.46
CA LEU A 615 48.13 -38.27 30.39
C LEU A 615 49.16 -37.20 29.92
N LEU A 616 49.07 -35.94 30.37
CA LEU A 616 49.68 -35.35 31.61
C LEU A 616 51.20 -35.64 31.76
N THR A 617 52.12 -34.67 31.84
CA THR A 617 52.17 -33.55 32.82
C THR A 617 53.23 -32.48 32.47
N SER A 618 53.20 -31.37 33.24
CA SER A 618 54.35 -30.60 33.79
C SER A 618 54.59 -29.19 33.21
N ILE A 619 54.97 -28.15 33.98
CA ILE A 619 55.14 -28.01 35.44
C ILE A 619 54.91 -26.53 35.89
N GLU A 620 54.41 -26.35 37.12
CA GLU A 620 54.72 -25.33 38.16
C GLU A 620 55.59 -24.07 37.81
N ARG A 621 55.46 -22.86 38.40
CA ARG A 621 54.78 -22.34 39.64
C ARG A 621 54.90 -20.79 39.79
N GLU A 622 54.11 -20.20 40.71
CA GLU A 622 54.38 -19.05 41.66
C GLU A 622 54.98 -17.70 41.12
N GLU A 623 54.94 -16.52 41.77
CA GLU A 623 54.08 -15.74 42.72
C GLU A 623 54.66 -14.27 42.72
N THR A 624 54.18 -13.16 43.33
CA THR A 624 53.10 -12.77 44.29
C THR A 624 52.94 -11.22 44.28
N SER A 625 51.74 -10.67 44.52
CA SER A 625 51.48 -9.36 45.20
C SER A 625 51.96 -8.03 44.52
N ASP A 626 51.55 -6.79 44.87
CA ASP A 626 50.37 -6.27 45.60
C ASP A 626 50.10 -4.74 45.32
N MET A 627 48.89 -4.29 45.69
CA MET A 627 48.45 -2.92 46.10
C MET A 627 48.95 -1.56 45.45
N CYS A 628 47.96 -0.83 44.90
CA CYS A 628 47.54 0.57 45.26
C CYS A 628 48.29 1.89 44.84
N ASN A 629 47.45 2.94 44.68
CA ASN A 629 47.66 4.40 44.88
C ASN A 629 48.17 5.37 43.75
N PHE A 630 47.22 5.91 42.97
CA PHE A 630 46.82 7.34 42.81
C PHE A 630 47.84 8.54 42.73
N ILE A 631 47.62 9.42 41.73
CA ILE A 631 48.01 10.89 41.61
C ILE A 631 49.53 11.16 41.39
N PRO A 632 50.01 12.23 40.66
CA PRO A 632 49.39 13.48 40.11
C PRO A 632 49.36 13.58 38.55
N GLN A 633 48.82 14.58 37.82
CA GLN A 633 48.47 16.03 37.99
C GLN A 633 49.59 17.05 37.61
N VAL A 634 49.22 18.31 37.24
CA VAL A 634 50.06 19.53 36.98
C VAL A 634 50.68 19.63 35.54
N GLU A 635 50.79 20.77 34.80
CA GLU A 635 50.03 22.04 34.68
C GLU A 635 50.39 22.84 33.37
N PHE A 636 49.87 24.07 33.27
CA PHE A 636 49.80 25.10 32.18
C PHE A 636 51.09 25.66 31.49
N CYS A 637 50.85 26.58 30.52
CA CYS A 637 51.72 27.59 29.86
C CYS A 637 52.45 27.18 28.54
N GLY A 638 52.68 28.09 27.57
CA GLY A 638 52.20 29.48 27.39
C GLY A 638 52.92 30.32 26.30
N ASN A 639 52.18 31.23 25.66
CA ASN A 639 52.55 32.42 24.85
C ASN A 639 53.51 32.39 23.63
N ASP A 640 53.02 33.02 22.55
CA ASP A 640 53.64 34.00 21.62
C ASP A 640 55.13 33.95 21.22
N PHE A 641 55.39 34.09 19.91
CA PHE A 641 56.18 35.22 19.36
C PHE A 641 55.91 35.44 17.86
N ALA A 642 56.17 36.66 17.37
CA ALA A 642 56.10 37.05 15.95
C ALA A 642 57.42 37.72 15.51
N VAL A 643 57.55 38.08 14.21
CA VAL A 643 58.24 39.29 13.63
C VAL A 643 58.88 39.07 12.22
N THR A 644 58.16 39.55 11.19
CA THR A 644 58.57 40.28 9.95
C THR A 644 59.82 39.96 9.09
N ALA A 645 59.66 40.06 7.75
CA ALA A 645 60.23 41.13 6.87
C ALA A 645 60.88 40.69 5.51
N GLY A 646 60.70 41.51 4.46
CA GLY A 646 61.32 41.42 3.12
C GLY A 646 60.47 40.70 2.06
N GLY A 647 60.18 41.21 0.85
CA GLY A 647 60.67 42.39 0.10
C GLY A 647 61.52 41.96 -1.12
N VAL A 648 61.40 42.49 -2.35
CA VAL A 648 60.93 43.81 -2.83
C VAL A 648 60.62 43.79 -4.35
N ASN A 649 59.48 44.39 -4.79
CA ASN A 649 59.16 44.99 -6.11
C ASN A 649 59.28 44.16 -7.42
N CYS A 650 58.61 44.47 -8.55
CA CYS A 650 57.65 45.48 -9.03
C CYS A 650 56.89 44.84 -10.26
N LYS A 651 56.03 45.41 -11.14
CA LYS A 651 55.34 46.69 -11.52
C LYS A 651 54.29 46.27 -12.61
N SER A 652 53.30 47.01 -13.12
CA SER A 652 52.42 48.15 -12.76
C SER A 652 51.55 48.41 -14.03
N ASN A 653 50.27 48.79 -14.05
CA ASN A 653 49.48 49.72 -13.22
C ASN A 653 48.05 49.15 -12.99
N ILE A 654 47.21 49.51 -12.01
CA ILE A 654 47.14 50.61 -11.02
C ILE A 654 46.61 51.96 -11.55
N TRP A 655 45.28 52.16 -11.61
CA TRP A 655 44.58 53.43 -11.31
C TRP A 655 43.07 53.20 -11.08
N LYS A 656 42.34 54.05 -10.34
CA LYS A 656 42.31 54.11 -8.86
C LYS A 656 40.90 54.56 -8.36
N PRO A 657 40.56 54.47 -7.05
CA PRO A 657 39.18 54.49 -6.53
C PRO A 657 38.79 55.79 -5.80
N GLN A 658 37.58 55.83 -5.21
CA GLN A 658 37.27 56.69 -4.04
C GLN A 658 36.24 56.04 -3.09
N GLU A 659 36.12 56.60 -1.87
CA GLU A 659 35.51 56.00 -0.66
C GLU A 659 34.28 56.78 -0.15
N THR A 660 33.51 56.26 0.81
CA THR A 660 33.07 57.01 2.03
C THR A 660 32.36 56.15 3.11
N TYR A 661 32.18 56.73 4.32
CA TYR A 661 31.90 56.03 5.59
C TYR A 661 31.24 57.00 6.62
N ILE A 662 30.50 56.65 7.69
CA ILE A 662 29.55 55.57 8.09
C ILE A 662 28.75 56.14 9.29
N PRO A 663 27.43 55.92 9.43
CA PRO A 663 26.72 56.06 10.71
C PRO A 663 26.29 54.71 11.33
N GLN A 664 26.30 54.65 12.68
CA GLN A 664 25.95 53.46 13.49
C GLN A 664 24.57 53.62 14.21
N PRO A 665 24.09 52.67 15.05
CA PRO A 665 22.66 52.32 15.11
C PRO A 665 21.79 53.14 16.08
N GLN A 666 20.46 53.04 15.89
CA GLN A 666 19.46 53.40 16.91
C GLN A 666 18.53 52.23 17.24
N LYS A 667 18.04 52.20 18.50
CA LYS A 667 17.32 51.06 19.11
C LYS A 667 15.80 51.22 18.97
N PRO A 668 15.03 50.16 18.66
CA PRO A 668 13.63 50.13 19.03
C PRO A 668 13.49 50.02 20.57
N LYS A 669 12.69 50.90 21.17
CA LYS A 669 12.26 50.82 22.59
C LYS A 669 10.75 50.51 22.67
N PRO A 670 10.25 49.96 23.79
CA PRO A 670 9.16 48.97 23.74
C PRO A 670 7.74 49.53 23.91
N LYS A 671 6.77 48.77 23.36
CA LYS A 671 5.35 48.66 23.72
C LYS A 671 4.72 47.54 22.86
N ARG A 672 3.76 46.73 23.33
CA ARG A 672 3.16 46.58 24.67
C ARG A 672 2.47 45.21 24.74
N ASN A 673 2.51 44.51 25.88
CA ASN A 673 1.68 43.32 26.07
C ASN A 673 0.18 43.68 26.12
N SER A 674 -0.64 42.94 25.37
CA SER A 674 -2.09 42.83 25.60
C SER A 674 -2.57 41.43 25.21
N SER A 675 -2.49 40.49 26.15
CA SER A 675 -3.02 39.14 26.02
C SER A 675 -4.55 39.15 25.88
N LYS A 676 -5.10 38.47 24.87
CA LYS A 676 -6.50 38.02 24.86
C LYS A 676 -6.70 36.76 24.01
N ASN A 677 -6.68 35.62 24.72
CA ASN A 677 -7.34 34.34 24.44
C ASN A 677 -7.80 34.06 23.00
N SER A 678 -7.07 33.20 22.28
CA SER A 678 -7.64 32.42 21.18
C SER A 678 -8.29 31.13 21.72
N PHE A 679 -9.45 30.78 21.16
CA PHE A 679 -10.35 29.69 21.58
C PHE A 679 -9.65 28.32 21.65
N TRP A 680 -8.75 28.05 20.71
CA TRP A 680 -8.05 26.76 20.54
C TRP A 680 -7.23 26.31 21.76
N SER A 681 -6.77 27.24 22.60
CA SER A 681 -6.01 26.93 23.82
C SER A 681 -6.80 26.18 24.90
N ARG A 682 -8.13 26.04 24.76
CA ARG A 682 -9.00 25.39 25.76
C ARG A 682 -9.49 23.99 25.40
N LEU A 683 -9.42 23.58 24.13
CA LEU A 683 -10.00 22.29 23.70
C LEU A 683 -9.02 21.10 23.80
N PHE A 684 -7.71 21.35 23.85
CA PHE A 684 -6.68 20.30 23.76
C PHE A 684 -5.82 20.12 25.04
N CYS A 685 -6.24 20.67 26.17
CA CYS A 685 -5.60 20.45 27.48
C CYS A 685 -6.03 19.12 28.14
N GLY A 686 -5.88 18.03 27.39
CA GLY A 686 -5.87 16.64 27.90
C GLY A 686 -4.51 15.95 27.72
N ARG A 687 -3.50 16.68 27.25
CA ARG A 687 -2.18 16.15 26.92
C ARG A 687 -1.34 15.86 28.17
N LYS A 688 -0.90 14.60 28.29
CA LYS A 688 0.43 14.29 28.86
C LYS A 688 1.49 14.94 27.98
N ASN A 689 2.68 15.22 28.52
CA ASN A 689 3.79 15.77 27.74
C ASN A 689 4.27 14.78 26.67
N GLU A 690 3.69 14.85 25.47
CA GLU A 690 4.25 14.25 24.26
C GLU A 690 5.52 15.03 23.89
N ALA A 691 6.66 14.35 23.82
CA ALA A 691 7.93 14.97 23.47
C ALA A 691 7.90 15.43 22.00
N HIS A 692 8.37 16.66 21.75
CA HIS A 692 8.52 17.17 20.39
C HIS A 692 9.55 16.33 19.62
N GLU A 693 9.15 15.81 18.46
CA GLU A 693 10.04 15.16 17.50
C GLU A 693 10.47 16.19 16.47
N ASP A 694 11.77 16.38 16.32
CA ASP A 694 12.36 17.25 15.33
C ASP A 694 12.69 16.43 14.06
N ASN A 695 12.41 16.98 12.87
CA ASN A 695 12.83 16.40 11.60
C ASN A 695 14.28 16.80 11.31
N VAL A 696 15.21 15.87 11.53
CA VAL A 696 16.66 16.15 11.47
C VAL A 696 17.27 15.52 10.22
N TYR A 697 18.06 16.31 9.52
CA TYR A 697 18.75 15.96 8.29
C TYR A 697 20.24 15.75 8.58
N SER A 698 20.83 14.73 7.96
CA SER A 698 22.27 14.44 8.10
C SER A 698 23.04 14.84 6.84
N SER A 699 24.05 15.70 6.94
CA SER A 699 25.02 16.02 5.86
C SER A 699 26.34 15.32 6.09
N VAL A 700 27.02 14.93 5.00
CA VAL A 700 28.42 14.53 4.99
C VAL A 700 29.21 15.44 4.04
N PHE A 701 30.40 15.85 4.45
CA PHE A 701 31.36 16.61 3.63
C PHE A 701 32.72 15.92 3.66
N ALA A 702 33.27 15.62 2.48
CA ALA A 702 34.57 14.97 2.27
C ALA A 702 35.09 15.29 0.85
N PRO A 703 36.41 15.21 0.57
CA PRO A 703 36.96 15.40 -0.77
C PRO A 703 36.74 14.17 -1.68
N ALA A 704 36.68 14.38 -3.01
CA ALA A 704 36.61 13.28 -3.98
C ALA A 704 37.99 12.73 -4.38
N GLU A 705 39.05 13.50 -4.15
CA GLU A 705 40.43 13.14 -4.51
C GLU A 705 41.36 13.42 -3.33
N ILE A 706 42.26 12.49 -3.04
CA ILE A 706 43.28 12.63 -2.00
C ILE A 706 44.62 12.06 -2.49
N LYS A 707 45.73 12.59 -1.98
CA LYS A 707 47.07 12.08 -2.31
C LYS A 707 47.61 11.14 -1.22
N ARG A 708 48.27 10.06 -1.64
CA ARG A 708 49.02 9.15 -0.74
C ARG A 708 49.96 9.95 0.18
N GLY A 709 50.00 9.60 1.46
CA GLY A 709 50.74 10.32 2.50
C GLY A 709 50.05 11.58 3.04
N SER A 710 48.80 11.85 2.67
CA SER A 710 48.03 13.01 3.13
C SER A 710 46.88 12.60 4.06
N HIS A 711 46.50 13.52 4.95
CA HIS A 711 45.27 13.42 5.73
C HIS A 711 44.06 13.93 4.94
N PHE A 712 42.90 13.31 5.10
CA PHE A 712 41.62 13.92 4.73
C PHE A 712 40.59 13.83 5.86
N VAL A 713 39.69 14.81 5.89
CA VAL A 713 38.68 14.96 6.94
C VAL A 713 37.30 14.65 6.38
N VAL A 714 36.55 13.81 7.09
CA VAL A 714 35.11 13.59 6.84
C VAL A 714 34.32 14.30 7.94
N GLN A 715 33.53 15.29 7.57
CA GLN A 715 32.65 16.01 8.51
C GLN A 715 31.21 15.53 8.38
N VAL A 716 30.55 15.28 9.51
CA VAL A 716 29.14 14.86 9.55
C VAL A 716 28.35 15.83 10.41
N TYR A 717 27.27 16.39 9.88
CA TYR A 717 26.41 17.38 10.54
C TYR A 717 24.99 16.84 10.65
N LEU A 718 24.38 16.94 11.83
CA LEU A 718 22.95 16.74 12.05
C LEU A 718 22.30 18.13 12.18
N HIS A 719 21.24 18.44 11.44
CA HIS A 719 20.67 19.80 11.41
C HIS A 719 19.18 19.85 11.02
N LEU A 720 18.51 20.97 11.31
CA LEU A 720 17.17 21.26 10.78
C LEU A 720 17.24 21.79 9.33
N ILE A 721 16.14 21.74 8.58
CA ILE A 721 16.11 22.19 7.17
C ILE A 721 16.47 23.67 7.02
N GLU A 722 16.05 24.51 7.98
CA GLU A 722 16.35 25.94 8.04
C GLU A 722 17.82 26.25 8.33
N GLU A 723 18.58 25.27 8.83
CA GLU A 723 20.01 25.40 9.16
C GLU A 723 20.94 25.00 8.00
N THR A 724 20.41 24.45 6.91
CA THR A 724 21.17 23.85 5.80
C THR A 724 22.23 24.79 5.20
N GLU A 725 21.86 26.01 4.83
CA GLU A 725 22.79 26.98 4.21
C GLU A 725 23.90 27.44 5.19
N LYS A 726 23.61 27.45 6.49
CA LYS A 726 24.56 27.76 7.55
C LYS A 726 25.53 26.59 7.79
N VAL A 727 25.03 25.35 7.78
CA VAL A 727 25.85 24.14 7.84
C VAL A 727 26.84 24.08 6.67
N MET A 728 26.38 24.37 5.46
CA MET A 728 27.23 24.40 4.27
C MET A 728 28.29 25.49 4.35
N SER A 729 27.93 26.69 4.82
CA SER A 729 28.90 27.77 5.08
C SER A 729 29.98 27.35 6.08
N LEU A 730 29.60 26.67 7.17
CA LEU A 730 30.53 26.17 8.21
C LEU A 730 31.40 24.99 7.74
N ALA A 731 30.97 24.23 6.73
CA ALA A 731 31.81 23.24 6.06
C ALA A 731 32.86 23.93 5.18
N ILE A 732 32.45 24.84 4.29
CA ILE A 732 33.33 25.61 3.38
C ILE A 732 34.38 26.42 4.17
N GLU A 733 34.01 27.02 5.30
CA GLU A 733 34.95 27.73 6.19
C GLU A 733 35.97 26.79 6.88
N SER A 734 35.60 25.52 7.10
CA SER A 734 36.42 24.52 7.78
C SER A 734 37.32 23.72 6.84
N ASP A 735 36.89 23.49 5.60
CA ASP A 735 37.70 22.98 4.49
C ASP A 735 37.25 23.61 3.18
N LYS A 736 38.15 24.36 2.53
CA LYS A 736 37.91 25.06 1.26
C LYS A 736 37.73 24.14 0.07
N ASN A 737 38.06 22.85 0.20
CA ASN A 737 37.80 21.84 -0.82
C ASN A 737 36.35 21.30 -0.74
N SER A 738 35.60 21.63 0.31
CA SER A 738 34.22 21.20 0.48
C SER A 738 33.23 22.20 -0.15
N GLU A 739 32.51 21.78 -1.19
CA GLU A 739 31.35 22.50 -1.73
C GLU A 739 30.16 21.56 -1.94
N ARG A 740 28.95 22.13 -1.98
CA ARG A 740 27.66 21.42 -2.06
C ARG A 740 27.51 20.63 -3.37
N ARG A 741 26.96 19.42 -3.27
CA ARG A 741 26.35 18.67 -4.40
C ARG A 741 24.97 18.15 -3.98
N ASP A 742 24.11 17.87 -4.96
CA ASP A 742 22.72 17.47 -4.70
C ASP A 742 22.64 16.12 -4.00
N TYR A 743 21.87 16.08 -2.90
CA TYR A 743 21.53 14.85 -2.19
C TYR A 743 20.22 15.02 -1.44
N ILE A 744 19.48 13.91 -1.26
CA ILE A 744 18.40 13.84 -0.27
C ILE A 744 19.10 13.50 1.06
N PRO A 745 19.05 14.35 2.10
CA PRO A 745 19.73 14.02 3.34
C PRO A 745 19.07 12.84 4.04
N LEU A 746 19.85 12.15 4.88
CA LEU A 746 19.30 11.15 5.78
C LEU A 746 18.40 11.85 6.81
N LEU A 747 17.11 11.93 6.48
CA LEU A 747 16.06 12.50 7.31
C LEU A 747 15.66 11.46 8.35
N THR A 748 15.75 11.82 9.64
CA THR A 748 15.25 10.98 10.72
C THR A 748 14.64 11.83 11.83
N LYS A 749 13.69 11.25 12.55
CA LYS A 749 13.01 11.90 13.66
C LYS A 749 13.81 11.74 14.94
N LEU A 750 14.23 12.85 15.52
CA LEU A 750 14.97 12.85 16.80
C LEU A 750 14.22 13.66 17.84
N LYS A 751 14.13 13.11 19.05
CA LYS A 751 13.72 13.83 20.26
C LYS A 751 14.95 14.50 20.86
N ARG A 752 14.75 15.61 21.57
CA ARG A 752 15.84 16.27 22.30
C ARG A 752 16.36 15.33 23.40
N ASN A 753 17.67 15.15 23.44
CA ASN A 753 18.44 14.17 24.20
C ASN A 753 18.46 12.73 23.65
N ASP A 754 17.95 12.46 22.44
CA ASP A 754 18.29 11.21 21.74
C ASP A 754 19.80 11.16 21.47
N LYS A 755 20.38 9.96 21.63
CA LYS A 755 21.78 9.69 21.29
C LYS A 755 21.87 9.29 19.83
N VAL A 756 22.79 9.92 19.11
CA VAL A 756 23.09 9.61 17.71
C VAL A 756 24.55 9.23 17.62
N ASP A 757 24.85 7.96 17.44
CA ASP A 757 26.21 7.51 17.17
C ASP A 757 26.46 7.56 15.66
N ILE A 758 27.58 8.15 15.29
CA ILE A 758 28.02 8.28 13.90
C ILE A 758 29.32 7.50 13.78
N GLU A 759 29.35 6.55 12.87
CA GLU A 759 30.53 5.71 12.60
C GLU A 759 31.02 5.95 11.18
N LEU A 760 32.33 6.14 11.01
CA LEU A 760 32.96 6.13 9.69
C LEU A 760 33.73 4.82 9.51
N ASN A 761 33.42 4.10 8.43
CA ASN A 761 34.23 3.03 7.90
C ASN A 761 34.91 3.49 6.60
N ILE A 762 36.19 3.16 6.43
CA ILE A 762 36.91 3.35 5.16
C ILE A 762 37.47 2.00 4.72
N TYR A 763 37.22 1.64 3.46
CA TYR A 763 37.64 0.39 2.84
C TYR A 763 38.55 0.66 1.65
N GLY A 764 39.55 -0.21 1.47
CA GLY A 764 40.13 -0.49 0.16
C GLY A 764 39.47 -1.77 -0.36
N GLU A 765 40.27 -2.82 -0.54
CA GLU A 765 39.77 -4.19 -0.59
C GLU A 765 39.07 -4.53 0.76
N ASN A 766 39.87 -4.58 1.83
CA ASN A 766 39.44 -4.82 3.21
C ASN A 766 39.17 -3.51 3.97
N ILE A 767 38.69 -3.62 5.22
CA ILE A 767 38.54 -2.48 6.15
C ILE A 767 39.93 -1.88 6.47
N LEU A 768 40.08 -0.57 6.25
CA LEU A 768 41.29 0.20 6.56
C LEU A 768 41.12 1.13 7.77
N TYR A 769 39.87 1.46 8.13
CA TYR A 769 39.54 2.35 9.23
C TYR A 769 38.12 2.08 9.75
N ASN A 770 37.96 2.14 11.08
CA ASN A 770 36.68 2.26 11.77
C ASN A 770 36.86 3.23 12.95
N GLU A 771 35.98 4.22 13.07
CA GLU A 771 35.86 5.05 14.28
C GLU A 771 34.39 5.45 14.49
N ARG A 772 33.91 5.40 15.74
CA ARG A 772 32.53 5.77 16.11
C ARG A 772 32.51 6.90 17.15
N LYS A 773 31.64 7.89 16.94
CA LYS A 773 31.51 9.11 17.77
C LYS A 773 30.06 9.38 18.14
N GLN A 774 29.79 9.57 19.43
CA GLN A 774 28.45 9.88 19.94
C GLN A 774 28.17 11.38 19.90
N LEU A 775 27.05 11.76 19.30
CA LEU A 775 26.41 13.06 19.44
C LEU A 775 25.10 12.91 20.25
N VAL A 776 24.60 14.04 20.74
CA VAL A 776 23.28 14.13 21.42
C VAL A 776 22.48 15.23 20.75
N TRP A 777 21.27 14.92 20.28
CA TRP A 777 20.43 15.92 19.61
C TRP A 777 19.85 16.92 20.62
N GLN A 778 20.00 18.23 20.35
CA GLN A 778 19.51 19.30 21.23
C GLN A 778 18.47 20.22 20.57
N GLY A 779 18.09 19.95 19.32
CA GLY A 779 17.12 20.76 18.56
C GLY A 779 17.73 21.98 17.86
N SER A 780 18.97 21.83 17.41
CA SER A 780 19.77 22.76 16.59
C SER A 780 21.00 22.01 16.08
N PHE A 781 21.63 22.51 15.01
CA PHE A 781 22.72 21.79 14.35
C PHE A 781 23.87 21.36 15.29
N THR A 782 24.41 20.17 15.05
CA THR A 782 25.55 19.59 15.77
C THR A 782 26.44 18.82 14.78
N LYS A 783 27.73 18.62 15.08
CA LYS A 783 28.66 17.96 14.16
C LYS A 783 29.70 17.09 14.85
N CYS A 784 30.19 16.08 14.13
CA CYS A 784 31.45 15.40 14.40
C CYS A 784 32.38 15.50 13.18
N SER A 785 33.63 15.08 13.34
CA SER A 785 34.57 14.96 12.23
C SER A 785 35.55 13.82 12.49
N PHE A 786 35.95 13.14 11.43
CA PHE A 786 36.90 12.03 11.38
C PHE A 786 38.10 12.45 10.54
N ASP A 787 39.28 11.94 10.86
CA ASP A 787 40.53 12.27 10.18
C ASP A 787 41.29 10.98 9.86
N TYR A 788 41.71 10.82 8.60
CA TYR A 788 42.39 9.63 8.12
C TYR A 788 43.60 9.97 7.26
N LEU A 789 44.76 9.42 7.66
CA LEU A 789 46.00 9.46 6.90
C LEU A 789 46.03 8.31 5.89
N VAL A 790 46.02 8.64 4.60
CA VAL A 790 46.19 7.65 3.52
C VAL A 790 47.65 7.18 3.50
N PRO A 791 47.97 5.89 3.74
CA PRO A 791 49.36 5.44 3.78
C PRO A 791 50.06 5.54 2.42
N ASN A 792 51.37 5.83 2.43
CA ASN A 792 52.18 5.83 1.20
C ASN A 792 52.33 4.44 0.56
N SER A 793 52.11 3.37 1.33
CA SER A 793 52.19 1.97 0.91
C SER A 793 50.82 1.37 0.57
N LEU A 794 49.79 2.19 0.34
CA LEU A 794 48.44 1.70 0.03
C LEU A 794 48.28 1.52 -1.48
N GLU A 795 48.14 0.26 -1.90
CA GLU A 795 48.14 -0.19 -3.30
C GLU A 795 46.74 -0.18 -3.97
N VAL A 796 45.76 0.52 -3.38
CA VAL A 796 44.46 0.79 -4.06
C VAL A 796 44.45 2.16 -4.73
N GLU A 797 43.61 2.33 -5.74
CA GLU A 797 43.41 3.59 -6.48
C GLU A 797 42.21 4.41 -5.98
N GLU A 798 41.35 3.84 -5.14
CA GLU A 798 40.16 4.51 -4.60
C GLU A 798 39.81 3.99 -3.20
N LEU A 799 39.29 4.87 -2.35
CA LEU A 799 38.77 4.57 -1.01
C LEU A 799 37.24 4.59 -1.03
N SER A 800 36.63 3.49 -0.58
CA SER A 800 35.18 3.48 -0.32
C SER A 800 34.91 3.90 1.11
N CYS A 801 34.11 4.95 1.29
CA CYS A 801 33.79 5.53 2.59
C CYS A 801 32.31 5.34 2.90
N GLU A 802 32.00 4.89 4.11
CA GLU A 802 30.63 4.65 4.58
C GLU A 802 30.43 5.27 5.97
N VAL A 803 29.50 6.22 6.06
CA VAL A 803 29.06 6.80 7.33
C VAL A 803 27.76 6.13 7.77
N ASN A 804 27.80 5.39 8.86
CA ASN A 804 26.63 4.77 9.49
C ASN A 804 26.04 5.71 10.55
N LEU A 805 24.71 5.89 10.56
CA LEU A 805 23.99 6.57 11.63
C LEU A 805 23.24 5.58 12.49
N PHE A 806 23.47 5.63 13.80
CA PHE A 806 22.74 4.86 14.80
C PHE A 806 21.94 5.80 15.69
N ILE A 807 20.69 5.45 15.99
CA ILE A 807 19.82 6.20 16.91
C ILE A 807 19.51 5.32 18.10
N ASN A 808 19.92 5.78 19.29
CA ASN A 808 19.84 5.05 20.54
C ASN A 808 20.34 3.59 20.41
N GLY A 809 21.48 3.39 19.74
CA GLY A 809 22.15 2.11 19.56
C GLY A 809 21.68 1.22 18.40
N ASN A 810 20.82 1.72 17.49
CA ASN A 810 20.26 0.93 16.38
C ASN A 810 20.49 1.64 15.04
N ILE A 811 20.95 0.94 13.99
CA ILE A 811 21.33 1.57 12.71
C ILE A 811 20.09 2.03 11.93
N ALA A 812 20.01 3.33 11.66
CA ALA A 812 18.86 3.97 10.99
C ALA A 812 19.11 4.23 9.50
N GLY A 813 20.38 4.28 9.08
CA GLY A 813 20.76 4.52 7.69
C GLY A 813 22.26 4.61 7.48
N ASP A 814 22.66 4.66 6.21
CA ASP A 814 24.04 4.93 5.80
C ASP A 814 24.16 6.03 4.73
N MET A 815 25.36 6.58 4.61
CA MET A 815 25.77 7.56 3.61
C MET A 815 27.11 7.12 3.02
N ARG A 816 27.09 6.67 1.77
CA ARG A 816 28.23 6.08 1.05
C ARG A 816 28.81 7.05 0.04
N PHE A 817 30.13 7.10 -0.08
CA PHE A 817 30.83 7.88 -1.10
C PHE A 817 32.20 7.26 -1.44
N LEU A 818 32.83 7.78 -2.48
CA LEU A 818 34.15 7.36 -2.95
C LEU A 818 35.13 8.53 -2.91
N THR A 819 36.40 8.25 -2.59
CA THR A 819 37.50 9.20 -2.62
C THR A 819 38.69 8.57 -3.36
N ALA A 820 38.94 9.02 -4.59
CA ALA A 820 40.02 8.54 -5.45
C ALA A 820 41.40 8.92 -4.89
N ILE A 821 42.39 8.05 -5.09
CA ILE A 821 43.77 8.26 -4.68
C ILE A 821 44.59 8.71 -5.90
N VAL A 822 45.08 9.95 -5.86
CA VAL A 822 45.80 10.58 -6.97
C VAL A 822 47.27 10.86 -6.63
N ASP A 823 48.18 10.59 -7.58
CA ASP A 823 49.60 10.88 -7.41
C ASP A 823 49.97 12.33 -7.76
N THR A 824 49.11 13.02 -8.53
CA THR A 824 49.18 14.46 -8.81
C THR A 824 48.59 15.30 -7.67
N GLN A 825 48.50 16.63 -7.84
CA GLN A 825 47.74 17.47 -6.91
C GLN A 825 46.23 17.24 -7.16
N PRO A 826 45.42 16.98 -6.12
CA PRO A 826 43.98 16.77 -6.26
C PRO A 826 43.26 17.90 -7.01
N THR A 827 42.38 17.51 -7.93
CA THR A 827 41.39 18.40 -8.54
C THR A 827 40.31 18.72 -7.49
N MET A 828 39.81 19.96 -7.44
CA MET A 828 38.69 20.31 -6.55
C MET A 828 37.37 19.80 -7.13
N LEU A 829 37.19 18.48 -7.09
CA LEU A 829 35.96 17.77 -7.36
C LEU A 829 35.44 17.16 -6.05
N ASN A 830 34.13 17.02 -5.95
CA ASN A 830 33.41 16.66 -4.73
C ASN A 830 32.62 15.37 -4.99
N PRO A 831 32.60 14.41 -4.04
CA PRO A 831 32.17 13.05 -4.34
C PRO A 831 30.65 12.97 -4.46
N GLN A 832 30.16 11.94 -5.15
CA GLN A 832 28.73 11.60 -5.09
C GLN A 832 28.46 10.86 -3.78
N VAL A 833 27.49 11.34 -3.00
CA VAL A 833 27.07 10.72 -1.73
C VAL A 833 25.72 10.06 -1.92
N ILE A 834 25.66 8.75 -1.71
CA ILE A 834 24.43 7.95 -1.76
C ILE A 834 23.95 7.74 -0.31
N ALA A 835 22.84 8.38 0.06
CA ALA A 835 22.22 8.25 1.38
C ALA A 835 21.03 7.27 1.35
N ARG A 836 20.90 6.41 2.36
CA ARG A 836 19.83 5.39 2.47
C ARG A 836 19.28 5.29 3.89
N THR A 837 17.98 5.40 4.06
CA THR A 837 17.28 5.02 5.30
C THR A 837 16.90 3.55 5.24
N PHE A 838 17.11 2.80 6.33
CA PHE A 838 16.68 1.41 6.42
C PHE A 838 15.26 1.35 6.98
N ASN A 839 14.31 0.89 6.15
CA ASN A 839 12.88 0.86 6.48
C ASN A 839 12.35 -0.57 6.55
N LYS A 840 12.95 -1.49 5.79
CA LYS A 840 12.72 -2.93 5.81
C LYS A 840 13.97 -3.66 6.33
N ILE A 841 13.84 -4.36 7.45
CA ILE A 841 14.96 -4.92 8.21
C ILE A 841 14.76 -6.42 8.40
N PHE A 842 15.66 -7.27 7.91
CA PHE A 842 15.68 -8.69 8.27
C PHE A 842 16.56 -8.90 9.51
N ILE A 843 16.14 -9.74 10.46
CA ILE A 843 16.95 -10.11 11.63
C ILE A 843 17.19 -11.62 11.60
N SER A 844 18.38 -12.02 11.14
CA SER A 844 18.85 -13.41 11.10
C SER A 844 19.49 -13.79 12.44
N TYR A 845 19.04 -14.90 13.03
CA TYR A 845 19.56 -15.40 14.30
C TYR A 845 19.17 -16.88 14.51
N ALA A 846 19.78 -17.56 15.48
CA ALA A 846 19.35 -18.90 15.86
C ALA A 846 18.31 -18.84 17.00
N HIS A 847 17.22 -19.62 16.90
CA HIS A 847 16.12 -19.65 17.89
C HIS A 847 16.58 -19.75 19.36
N GLN A 848 17.73 -20.38 19.64
CA GLN A 848 18.30 -20.49 20.99
C GLN A 848 18.71 -19.13 21.60
N ASP A 849 18.96 -18.12 20.78
CA ASP A 849 19.41 -16.79 21.19
C ASP A 849 18.27 -15.78 21.35
N ILE A 850 17.01 -16.21 21.18
CA ILE A 850 15.83 -15.36 21.03
C ILE A 850 15.66 -14.28 22.10
N GLU A 851 15.90 -14.59 23.37
CA GLU A 851 15.72 -13.61 24.46
C GLU A 851 16.78 -12.49 24.45
N GLN A 852 17.90 -12.65 23.75
CA GLN A 852 18.87 -11.58 23.52
C GLN A 852 18.45 -10.73 22.30
N VAL A 853 18.12 -11.37 21.18
CA VAL A 853 17.80 -10.71 19.89
C VAL A 853 16.47 -9.94 19.94
N LYS A 854 15.51 -10.40 20.73
CA LYS A 854 14.21 -9.77 20.97
C LYS A 854 14.29 -8.28 21.37
N HIS A 855 15.36 -7.84 22.03
CA HIS A 855 15.56 -6.43 22.34
C HIS A 855 15.87 -5.57 21.10
N ILE A 856 16.58 -6.13 20.11
CA ILE A 856 16.87 -5.50 18.83
C ILE A 856 15.58 -5.36 18.01
N ALA A 857 14.79 -6.45 17.90
CA ALA A 857 13.49 -6.44 17.24
C ALA A 857 12.52 -5.41 17.88
N LEU A 858 12.45 -5.34 19.21
CA LEU A 858 11.64 -4.35 19.93
C LEU A 858 12.11 -2.91 19.73
N ALA A 859 13.41 -2.67 19.50
CA ALA A 859 13.92 -1.32 19.23
C ALA A 859 13.47 -0.81 17.85
N TYR A 860 13.60 -1.61 16.79
CA TYR A 860 13.10 -1.24 15.46
C TYR A 860 11.57 -1.12 15.43
N LYS A 861 10.85 -1.99 16.17
CA LYS A 861 9.40 -1.87 16.41
C LYS A 861 9.01 -0.52 17.05
N ALA A 862 9.83 -0.02 17.98
CA ALA A 862 9.61 1.27 18.64
C ALA A 862 9.99 2.48 17.77
N GLN A 863 10.95 2.31 16.84
CA GLN A 863 11.29 3.31 15.82
C GLN A 863 10.29 3.35 14.66
N GLY A 864 9.49 2.28 14.48
CA GLY A 864 8.44 2.20 13.46
C GLY A 864 8.90 1.67 12.10
N ALA A 865 10.08 1.03 12.03
CA ALA A 865 10.53 0.30 10.86
C ALA A 865 9.74 -1.03 10.70
N ASP A 866 9.63 -1.53 9.47
CA ASP A 866 9.13 -2.88 9.22
C ASP A 866 10.30 -3.86 9.37
N TYR A 867 10.29 -4.65 10.43
CA TYR A 867 11.34 -5.62 10.72
C TYR A 867 10.77 -7.05 10.62
N PHE A 868 11.55 -7.95 10.04
CA PHE A 868 11.33 -9.38 10.10
C PHE A 868 12.04 -9.98 11.31
N PHE A 869 11.28 -10.74 12.07
CA PHE A 869 11.72 -11.54 13.21
C PHE A 869 10.77 -12.74 13.23
N ASP A 870 11.29 -13.95 13.06
CA ASP A 870 10.54 -15.20 12.88
C ASP A 870 9.27 -15.31 13.75
N LYS A 871 9.38 -15.12 15.06
CA LYS A 871 8.29 -15.26 16.04
C LYS A 871 7.21 -14.19 15.95
N ASP A 872 7.50 -13.09 15.24
CA ASP A 872 6.55 -12.00 14.95
C ASP A 872 5.99 -12.07 13.51
N LYS A 873 6.45 -13.02 12.66
CA LYS A 873 6.22 -13.01 11.19
C LYS A 873 6.00 -14.35 10.49
N LEU A 874 6.51 -15.47 11.02
CA LEU A 874 6.34 -16.84 10.50
C LEU A 874 5.29 -17.58 11.32
N SER A 875 4.46 -18.37 10.65
CA SER A 875 3.35 -19.13 11.23
C SER A 875 3.52 -20.65 11.06
N ALA A 876 2.86 -21.42 11.92
CA ALA A 876 2.90 -22.87 11.88
C ALA A 876 2.20 -23.42 10.62
N GLY A 877 2.98 -23.64 9.56
CA GLY A 877 2.48 -24.14 8.27
C GLY A 877 3.11 -23.48 7.03
N ASP A 878 3.97 -22.48 7.20
CA ASP A 878 4.70 -21.85 6.10
C ASP A 878 5.77 -22.78 5.53
N ILE A 879 6.08 -22.64 4.23
CA ILE A 879 7.32 -23.17 3.65
C ILE A 879 8.43 -22.18 4.05
N TYR A 880 8.93 -22.35 5.28
CA TYR A 880 9.74 -21.33 5.96
C TYR A 880 10.89 -20.79 5.10
N GLU A 881 11.58 -21.65 4.34
CA GLU A 881 12.74 -21.27 3.50
C GLU A 881 12.35 -20.29 2.37
N GLU A 882 11.23 -20.50 1.68
CA GLU A 882 10.74 -19.61 0.61
C GLU A 882 10.29 -18.24 1.17
N GLU A 883 9.57 -18.24 2.29
CA GLU A 883 9.12 -17.01 2.95
C GLU A 883 10.29 -16.20 3.52
N ILE A 884 11.23 -16.87 4.20
CA ILE A 884 12.47 -16.27 4.73
C ILE A 884 13.26 -15.58 3.60
N PHE A 885 13.54 -16.28 2.49
CA PHE A 885 14.26 -15.70 1.36
C PHE A 885 13.49 -14.51 0.75
N ARG A 886 12.16 -14.59 0.61
CA ARG A 886 11.34 -13.46 0.14
C ARG A 886 11.42 -12.23 1.04
N TYR A 887 11.51 -12.40 2.36
CA TYR A 887 11.74 -11.30 3.29
C TYR A 887 13.15 -10.71 3.17
N ILE A 888 14.18 -11.55 2.95
CA ILE A 888 15.55 -11.09 2.66
C ILE A 888 15.61 -10.32 1.34
N ASP A 889 14.95 -10.80 0.28
CA ASP A 889 14.87 -10.13 -1.04
C ASP A 889 14.17 -8.77 -0.97
N ASN A 890 13.26 -8.61 -0.01
CA ASN A 890 12.58 -7.35 0.21
C ASN A 890 13.33 -6.39 1.14
N ALA A 891 14.30 -6.84 1.91
CA ALA A 891 14.97 -6.02 2.92
C ALA A 891 15.95 -4.99 2.33
N ASP A 892 16.09 -3.87 3.05
CA ASP A 892 17.12 -2.85 2.84
C ASP A 892 18.36 -3.14 3.73
N LEU A 893 18.11 -3.75 4.91
CA LEU A 893 19.09 -4.09 5.94
C LEU A 893 18.88 -5.55 6.40
N PHE A 894 19.96 -6.30 6.58
CA PHE A 894 20.00 -7.65 7.11
C PHE A 894 20.94 -7.67 8.33
N ILE A 895 20.37 -7.88 9.51
CA ILE A 895 21.10 -7.92 10.78
C ILE A 895 21.43 -9.37 11.09
N LEU A 896 22.72 -9.70 11.10
CA LEU A 896 23.21 -11.05 11.37
C LEU A 896 23.64 -11.17 12.83
N CYS A 897 22.80 -11.78 13.67
CA CYS A 897 23.09 -11.99 15.09
C CYS A 897 23.98 -13.24 15.28
N TRP A 898 25.29 -13.04 15.27
CA TRP A 898 26.29 -14.10 15.30
C TRP A 898 26.62 -14.59 16.71
N SER A 899 26.39 -15.88 16.94
CA SER A 899 26.63 -16.60 18.20
C SER A 899 27.19 -18.01 17.91
N ALA A 900 27.58 -18.73 18.95
CA ALA A 900 27.92 -20.17 18.85
C ALA A 900 26.71 -21.08 18.58
N ASN A 901 25.48 -20.57 18.64
CA ASN A 901 24.29 -21.27 18.16
C ASN A 901 24.04 -20.94 16.68
N ALA A 902 24.14 -19.66 16.30
CA ALA A 902 24.05 -19.18 14.91
C ALA A 902 25.09 -19.85 14.01
N ALA A 903 26.34 -19.96 14.45
CA ALA A 903 27.43 -20.62 13.73
C ALA A 903 27.17 -22.12 13.45
N ARG A 904 26.22 -22.76 14.16
CA ARG A 904 25.79 -24.16 13.96
C ARG A 904 24.40 -24.27 13.32
N SER A 905 23.75 -23.16 12.99
CA SER A 905 22.40 -23.14 12.42
C SER A 905 22.47 -23.13 10.90
N GLU A 906 22.01 -24.21 10.27
CA GLU A 906 21.92 -24.31 8.80
C GLU A 906 21.09 -23.16 8.21
N TYR A 907 19.99 -22.78 8.87
CA TYR A 907 19.14 -21.66 8.44
C TYR A 907 19.87 -20.32 8.46
N VAL A 908 20.66 -20.00 9.50
CA VAL A 908 21.42 -18.73 9.54
C VAL A 908 22.47 -18.68 8.42
N TRP A 909 23.10 -19.81 8.10
CA TRP A 909 24.01 -19.89 6.96
C TRP A 909 23.27 -19.69 5.62
N LYS A 910 22.16 -20.38 5.37
CA LYS A 910 21.31 -20.20 4.18
C LYS A 910 20.83 -18.75 4.02
N GLU A 911 20.33 -18.15 5.11
CA GLU A 911 19.91 -16.75 5.16
C GLU A 911 21.05 -15.79 4.82
N THR A 912 22.24 -16.04 5.37
CA THR A 912 23.44 -15.23 5.11
C THR A 912 23.92 -15.38 3.67
N GLU A 913 23.92 -16.59 3.11
CA GLU A 913 24.29 -16.84 1.72
C GLU A 913 23.31 -16.18 0.74
N HIS A 914 21.99 -16.26 0.99
CA HIS A 914 20.96 -15.58 0.20
C HIS A 914 21.08 -14.05 0.31
N ALA A 915 21.31 -13.53 1.51
CA ALA A 915 21.57 -12.10 1.73
C ALA A 915 22.83 -11.62 1.00
N LEU A 916 23.89 -12.43 0.97
CA LEU A 916 25.13 -12.11 0.26
C LEU A 916 24.92 -11.96 -1.24
N MET A 917 23.97 -12.66 -1.87
CA MET A 917 23.63 -12.47 -3.30
C MET A 917 23.15 -11.05 -3.62
N ARG A 918 22.61 -10.32 -2.63
CA ARG A 918 22.12 -8.94 -2.75
C ARG A 918 23.07 -7.89 -2.15
N ALA A 919 24.22 -8.30 -1.65
CA ALA A 919 25.15 -7.48 -0.88
C ALA A 919 26.61 -7.59 -1.38
N TYR A 920 27.50 -6.80 -0.78
CA TYR A 920 28.94 -6.97 -0.95
C TYR A 920 29.40 -8.27 -0.26
N PRO A 921 30.42 -9.01 -0.74
CA PRO A 921 31.27 -8.74 -1.91
C PRO A 921 30.71 -9.25 -3.25
N GLN A 922 29.57 -9.96 -3.29
CA GLN A 922 29.04 -10.52 -4.54
C GLN A 922 28.58 -9.43 -5.52
N LEU A 923 28.04 -8.33 -4.99
CA LEU A 923 27.76 -7.09 -5.72
C LEU A 923 28.74 -5.99 -5.29
N SER A 924 29.02 -5.01 -6.14
CA SER A 924 29.84 -3.85 -5.74
C SER A 924 29.18 -3.05 -4.61
N ARG A 925 29.97 -2.25 -3.86
CA ARG A 925 29.44 -1.39 -2.79
C ARG A 925 28.43 -0.33 -3.29
N GLN A 926 28.35 -0.08 -4.60
CA GLN A 926 27.35 0.76 -5.26
C GLN A 926 26.07 -0.02 -5.62
N GLU A 927 26.20 -1.23 -6.16
CA GLU A 927 25.07 -2.06 -6.62
C GLU A 927 24.37 -2.83 -5.49
N ALA A 928 25.05 -3.03 -4.35
CA ALA A 928 24.55 -3.74 -3.17
C ALA A 928 23.30 -3.09 -2.56
N THR A 929 22.13 -3.50 -3.06
CA THR A 929 20.81 -3.03 -2.60
C THR A 929 20.51 -3.42 -1.15
N LEU A 930 21.05 -4.54 -0.66
CA LEU A 930 20.97 -4.97 0.73
C LEU A 930 22.26 -4.57 1.49
N LYS A 931 22.12 -4.07 2.73
CA LYS A 931 23.22 -3.96 3.68
C LYS A 931 23.19 -5.14 4.66
N ILE A 932 24.27 -5.89 4.79
CA ILE A 932 24.46 -6.81 5.93
C ILE A 932 25.15 -6.04 7.06
N TYR A 933 24.66 -6.20 8.30
CA TYR A 933 25.22 -5.63 9.51
C TYR A 933 25.35 -6.72 10.59
N PRO A 934 26.54 -7.31 10.80
CA PRO A 934 26.71 -8.40 11.75
C PRO A 934 26.98 -7.91 13.18
N ILE A 935 26.33 -8.57 14.13
CA ILE A 935 26.40 -8.29 15.56
C ILE A 935 26.82 -9.57 16.27
N SER A 936 27.96 -9.57 16.97
CA SER A 936 28.37 -10.70 17.80
C SER A 936 27.70 -10.66 19.17
N ILE A 937 26.85 -11.65 19.43
CA ILE A 937 26.13 -11.84 20.69
C ILE A 937 26.69 -13.07 21.44
N LYS A 938 26.20 -13.30 22.67
CA LYS A 938 26.63 -14.44 23.51
C LYS A 938 25.69 -15.63 23.28
N PRO A 939 26.13 -16.90 23.46
CA PRO A 939 27.51 -17.33 23.61
C PRO A 939 28.30 -17.03 22.32
N ARG A 940 29.55 -16.56 22.43
CA ARG A 940 30.34 -16.13 21.26
C ARG A 940 30.98 -17.31 20.53
N ALA A 941 31.21 -17.13 19.23
CA ALA A 941 31.99 -18.00 18.38
C ALA A 941 32.99 -17.18 17.54
N ALA A 942 33.94 -17.85 16.88
CA ALA A 942 34.74 -17.24 15.83
C ALA A 942 33.83 -16.73 14.70
N TYR A 943 34.23 -15.64 14.06
CA TYR A 943 33.48 -15.05 12.94
C TYR A 943 33.68 -15.86 11.65
N PRO A 944 32.76 -15.79 10.68
CA PRO A 944 32.92 -16.44 9.37
C PRO A 944 34.18 -15.92 8.66
N GLN A 945 35.05 -16.83 8.20
CA GLN A 945 36.30 -16.49 7.50
C GLN A 945 36.04 -15.76 6.18
N ASN A 946 34.88 -15.99 5.56
CA ASN A 946 34.40 -15.27 4.36
C ASN A 946 33.74 -13.91 4.67
N MET A 947 33.76 -13.43 5.93
CA MET A 947 33.16 -12.16 6.34
C MET A 947 34.07 -11.30 7.22
N ILE A 948 35.02 -11.90 7.96
CA ILE A 948 35.81 -11.21 9.01
C ILE A 948 36.64 -10.01 8.49
N ASP A 949 37.23 -10.09 7.30
CA ASP A 949 38.03 -9.00 6.71
C ASP A 949 37.17 -7.94 5.98
N ILE A 950 35.88 -8.26 5.77
CA ILE A 950 34.93 -7.50 4.96
C ILE A 950 33.96 -6.68 5.84
N TYR A 951 33.53 -7.26 6.96
CA TYR A 951 32.51 -6.71 7.85
C TYR A 951 33.03 -6.48 9.26
N ASN A 952 32.68 -5.33 9.84
CA ASN A 952 32.89 -5.08 11.26
C ASN A 952 31.80 -5.81 12.07
N PHE A 953 32.20 -6.74 12.94
CA PHE A 953 31.29 -7.47 13.84
C PHE A 953 31.15 -6.69 15.16
N GLU A 954 30.00 -6.04 15.38
CA GLU A 954 29.76 -5.30 16.62
C GLU A 954 29.52 -6.24 17.80
N GLU A 955 30.35 -6.16 18.85
CA GLU A 955 30.12 -6.95 20.08
C GLU A 955 29.06 -6.32 21.00
N ILE A 956 28.09 -7.14 21.43
CA ILE A 956 27.07 -6.79 22.46
C ILE A 956 27.12 -7.79 23.65
#